data_AF-A0A131XRT9-F1
#
_entry.id   AF-A0A131XRT9-F1
#
_cell.length_a   1.000
_cell.length_b   1.000
_cell.length_c   1.000
_cell.angle_alpha   90.00
_cell.angle_beta   90.00
_cell.angle_gamma   90.00
#
_symmetry.space_group_name_H-M   'P 1'
#
loop_
_entity.id
_entity.type
_entity.pdbx_description
1 polymer ?
#
loop_
_entity_poly.entity_id
_entity_poly.type
_entity_poly.pdbx_seq_one_letter_code
_entity_poly.pdbx_strand_id
1 'polypeptide(L)'
;VCFQWKGLKDYLRLNLVPGVPATLAYLDYNPSEPVTVSPDGKLPKPLVVQLQDARGNPTNEPNVKVHLGIDEAMKATPPQPPVKTDSKGRASFGVLTLSTKSRVIPKPCEFNICSTNCRGRFTLGTKATIGRSFINGPVLRLHLTCDPEKPVELNVDFKGKKTFTVAEELPEIAVHVLAEDGNIMCSLRGKELSMKLLRIDCSPKNQKTFTANPAESTSSGGIYHFRKVKVPEVAGEYNLQFHFNNGKHMISSSVISLTVQPDSPVKIAPQQDPTIPSVSNQAKTSSRNLLKYLKLDLTDRFGNNTAANLTGTLTLQIISPDPAVTEIPHFEGNVNSYQVPICKGCAVVQNLQIQENTEGVDGFQYILRFTPSFPKSQVKTALPHYEVPFLFYNDASKQEEMAKLTKKRTELLKQLQTFEDLFQTTKNIYTELEAVIRDAQTEESKFRGELRRIGFNSNSIREEQHVGPAIKTCEVQRQALDNKNKRTFMPAAYPEEPDVLGKIGHLAWVEEDDVAAVLSWHMRGDIDVVVTNTMEKAKDVYRKTNGKQQVVAVDSIRRRNLPSVLPHMRNKSFVPTGNPKFALDYFMFQKDPETCRTVFANFIGDAIVLDTLDDATKYRTEVTKFSACPTLLARTGERIASTGKFGGAQNRAPSLAQLHGNVFGEPPVKDVDRIQEQIQLLKKLAVSMKKQKDAKTELDKQKQKDTTFTLKKKDYEALKKELAGVEDAIGRMSAYGQEEERRSLLVPDLVRNSPRRQGPSTPVAKYPASPRTTPNDAGVNGVSRRGRSTPAPPTPPSERKRRRVT
;
A
#
# COMPACT_ATOMS: atom_id res chain seq x y z
N VAL A 1 -60.08 44.61 5.46
CA VAL A 1 -61.44 44.54 4.86
C VAL A 1 -61.87 45.96 4.51
N CYS A 2 -62.42 46.18 3.32
CA CYS A 2 -62.87 47.50 2.89
C CYS A 2 -64.38 47.57 3.04
N PHE A 3 -64.86 48.55 3.81
CA PHE A 3 -66.28 48.83 3.92
C PHE A 3 -66.56 50.12 3.13
N GLN A 4 -67.57 50.06 2.25
CA GLN A 4 -67.96 51.19 1.42
C GLN A 4 -69.43 51.49 1.63
N TRP A 5 -69.74 52.75 1.94
CA TRP A 5 -71.12 53.22 2.07
C TRP A 5 -71.25 54.61 1.46
N LYS A 6 -72.20 54.78 0.52
CA LYS A 6 -72.51 56.05 -0.17
C LYS A 6 -71.27 56.85 -0.62
N GLY A 7 -70.29 56.17 -1.23
CA GLY A 7 -69.10 56.81 -1.80
C GLY A 7 -67.94 57.03 -0.82
N LEU A 8 -68.14 56.86 0.49
CA LEU A 8 -67.07 56.85 1.49
C LEU A 8 -66.49 55.45 1.64
N LYS A 9 -65.15 55.35 1.66
CA LYS A 9 -64.42 54.09 1.85
C LYS A 9 -63.62 54.18 3.14
N ASP A 10 -63.77 53.18 4.00
CA ASP A 10 -62.94 53.00 5.18
C ASP A 10 -62.28 51.62 5.16
N TYR A 11 -61.06 51.54 5.70
CA TYR A 11 -60.21 50.36 5.62
C TYR A 11 -59.92 49.84 7.03
N LEU A 12 -60.55 48.71 7.37
CA LEU A 12 -60.26 48.01 8.61
C LEU A 12 -59.07 47.06 8.40
N ARG A 13 -57.97 47.31 9.12
CA ARG A 13 -56.82 46.40 9.16
C ARG A 13 -57.12 45.28 10.18
N LEU A 14 -57.42 44.10 9.67
CA LEU A 14 -57.55 42.90 10.51
C LEU A 14 -56.17 42.28 10.72
N ASN A 15 -55.75 42.13 11.96
CA ASN A 15 -54.57 41.37 12.33
C ASN A 15 -55.01 39.93 12.60
N LEU A 16 -54.86 39.06 11.60
CA LEU A 16 -55.11 37.64 11.75
C LEU A 16 -53.96 37.02 12.55
N VAL A 17 -54.29 36.40 13.67
CA VAL A 17 -53.34 35.66 14.51
C VAL A 17 -53.52 34.16 14.32
N PRO A 18 -52.43 33.36 14.38
CA PRO A 18 -52.52 31.90 14.31
C PRO A 18 -53.41 31.32 15.42
N GLY A 19 -54.10 30.22 15.12
CA GLY A 19 -54.90 29.48 16.11
C GLY A 19 -54.05 28.69 17.11
N VAL A 20 -54.71 27.92 17.99
CA VAL A 20 -54.02 27.00 18.91
C VAL A 20 -53.25 25.91 18.14
N PRO A 21 -52.08 25.45 18.62
CA PRO A 21 -51.32 24.42 17.93
C PRO A 21 -52.10 23.12 17.86
N ALA A 22 -52.14 22.55 16.66
CA ALA A 22 -52.82 21.29 16.37
C ALA A 22 -51.93 20.33 15.57
N THR A 23 -50.92 20.83 14.86
CA THR A 23 -50.04 20.04 14.00
C THR A 23 -48.57 20.46 14.14
N LEU A 24 -47.68 19.63 13.61
CA LEU A 24 -46.25 19.93 13.47
C LEU A 24 -45.87 19.85 11.99
N ALA A 25 -44.91 20.68 11.58
CA ALA A 25 -44.30 20.57 10.26
C ALA A 25 -42.78 20.68 10.38
N TYR A 26 -42.05 19.90 9.57
CA TYR A 26 -40.63 20.17 9.36
C TYR A 26 -40.47 21.41 8.48
N LEU A 27 -39.56 22.30 8.86
CA LEU A 27 -39.32 23.54 8.11
C LEU A 27 -38.54 23.30 6.82
N ASP A 28 -37.47 22.52 6.92
CA ASP A 28 -36.47 22.35 5.85
C ASP A 28 -36.60 21.02 5.09
N TYR A 29 -37.61 20.21 5.46
CA TYR A 29 -37.79 18.86 4.96
C TYR A 29 -39.23 18.61 4.54
N ASN A 30 -39.40 17.95 3.38
CA ASN A 30 -40.69 17.49 2.91
C ASN A 30 -40.92 16.03 3.38
N PRO A 31 -41.90 15.76 4.26
CA PRO A 31 -42.19 14.39 4.71
C PRO A 31 -42.60 13.43 3.59
N SER A 32 -43.06 13.95 2.46
CA SER A 32 -43.51 13.17 1.31
C SER A 32 -42.34 12.58 0.51
N GLU A 33 -41.14 13.16 0.62
CA GLU A 33 -39.94 12.77 -0.10
C GLU A 33 -38.91 12.16 0.86
N PRO A 34 -38.16 11.12 0.43
CA PRO A 34 -37.06 10.61 1.24
C PRO A 34 -35.93 11.64 1.34
N VAL A 35 -35.41 11.83 2.55
CA VAL A 35 -34.18 12.58 2.76
C VAL A 35 -33.00 11.65 2.59
N THR A 36 -32.18 11.90 1.58
CA THR A 36 -30.91 11.20 1.39
C THR A 36 -29.90 11.67 2.44
N VAL A 37 -29.44 10.72 3.26
CA VAL A 37 -28.41 10.91 4.28
C VAL A 37 -27.08 10.48 3.66
N SER A 38 -26.06 11.34 3.78
CA SER A 38 -24.74 11.08 3.23
C SER A 38 -24.06 9.88 3.92
N PRO A 39 -23.01 9.28 3.31
CA PRO A 39 -22.33 8.11 3.89
C PRO A 39 -21.69 8.36 5.26
N ASP A 40 -21.37 9.62 5.61
CA ASP A 40 -20.91 10.01 6.94
C ASP A 40 -22.05 10.10 7.98
N GLY A 41 -23.28 9.80 7.56
CA GLY A 41 -24.47 9.75 8.39
C GLY A 41 -25.12 11.11 8.66
N LYS A 42 -24.59 12.21 8.12
CA LYS A 42 -25.11 13.55 8.45
C LYS A 42 -26.38 13.89 7.67
N LEU A 43 -27.33 14.47 8.38
CA LEU A 43 -28.47 15.13 7.73
C LEU A 43 -28.01 16.37 6.95
N PRO A 44 -28.56 16.64 5.76
CA PRO A 44 -28.11 17.72 4.89
C PRO A 44 -28.43 19.12 5.44
N LYS A 45 -29.47 19.24 6.27
CA LYS A 45 -29.90 20.49 6.92
C LYS A 45 -30.21 20.26 8.41
N PRO A 46 -30.21 21.31 9.24
CA PRO A 46 -30.68 21.19 10.61
C PRO A 46 -32.12 20.67 10.68
N LEU A 47 -32.42 19.76 11.60
CA LEU A 47 -33.76 19.25 11.81
C LEU A 47 -34.54 20.20 12.72
N VAL A 48 -35.37 21.04 12.10
CA VAL A 48 -36.23 22.01 12.82
C VAL A 48 -37.70 21.71 12.56
N VAL A 49 -38.48 21.68 13.64
CA VAL A 49 -39.95 21.58 13.57
C VAL A 49 -40.62 22.88 13.99
N GLN A 50 -41.75 23.17 13.36
CA GLN A 50 -42.61 24.31 13.61
C GLN A 50 -43.97 23.80 14.12
N LEU A 51 -44.44 24.35 15.23
CA LEU A 51 -45.83 24.19 15.65
C LEU A 51 -46.74 24.97 14.70
N GLN A 52 -47.85 24.34 14.31
CA GLN A 52 -48.84 24.92 13.42
C GLN A 52 -50.25 24.74 13.97
N ASP A 53 -51.13 25.66 13.62
CA ASP A 53 -52.57 25.52 13.88
C ASP A 53 -53.20 24.49 12.93
N ALA A 54 -54.50 24.21 13.12
CA ALA A 54 -55.23 23.24 12.29
C ALA A 54 -55.31 23.63 10.80
N ARG A 55 -54.95 24.86 10.43
CA ARG A 55 -54.94 25.38 9.05
C ARG A 55 -53.52 25.52 8.49
N GLY A 56 -52.49 25.09 9.22
CA GLY A 56 -51.10 25.09 8.78
C GLY A 56 -50.36 26.42 9.03
N ASN A 57 -50.95 27.36 9.78
CA ASN A 57 -50.28 28.62 10.10
C ASN A 57 -49.28 28.41 11.26
N PRO A 58 -48.05 28.94 11.19
CA PRO A 58 -47.08 28.85 12.28
C PRO A 58 -47.61 29.49 13.57
N THR A 59 -47.56 28.78 14.69
CA THR A 59 -47.93 29.30 16.01
C THR A 59 -46.69 29.77 16.77
N ASN A 60 -46.84 30.79 17.60
CA ASN A 60 -45.74 31.39 18.38
C ASN A 60 -45.73 30.91 19.83
N GLU A 61 -45.98 29.61 20.08
CA GLU A 61 -46.03 29.06 21.43
C GLU A 61 -44.65 28.58 21.93
N PRO A 62 -44.03 29.28 22.91
CA PRO A 62 -42.76 28.85 23.48
C PRO A 62 -42.92 27.74 24.52
N ASN A 63 -41.81 27.08 24.84
CA ASN A 63 -41.67 26.11 25.92
C ASN A 63 -42.46 24.79 25.79
N VAL A 64 -43.01 24.49 24.62
CA VAL A 64 -43.63 23.20 24.31
C VAL A 64 -42.54 22.14 24.12
N LYS A 65 -42.63 21.01 24.83
CA LYS A 65 -41.64 19.92 24.70
C LYS A 65 -41.90 19.08 23.47
N VAL A 66 -40.91 18.95 22.60
CA VAL A 66 -40.92 18.11 21.40
C VAL A 66 -39.92 16.97 21.55
N HIS A 67 -40.38 15.75 21.29
CA HIS A 67 -39.60 14.52 21.29
C HIS A 67 -39.30 14.09 19.86
N LEU A 68 -38.08 13.60 19.62
CA LEU A 68 -37.69 12.97 18.36
C LEU A 68 -37.75 11.45 18.53
N GLY A 69 -38.63 10.81 17.76
CA GLY A 69 -38.68 9.37 17.60
C GLY A 69 -37.72 8.95 16.49
N ILE A 70 -36.82 8.01 16.78
CA ILE A 70 -35.86 7.47 15.84
C ILE A 70 -36.18 6.00 15.64
N ASP A 71 -36.14 5.53 14.39
CA ASP A 71 -36.27 4.12 14.02
C ASP A 71 -35.43 3.20 14.94
N GLU A 72 -35.97 2.04 15.33
CA GLU A 72 -35.30 1.13 16.27
C GLU A 72 -33.94 0.67 15.75
N ALA A 73 -33.82 0.47 14.44
CA ALA A 73 -32.58 0.08 13.79
C ALA A 73 -31.54 1.22 13.69
N MET A 74 -31.89 2.45 14.08
CA MET A 74 -31.04 3.64 13.96
C MET A 74 -30.65 4.25 15.31
N LYS A 75 -29.56 5.00 15.29
CA LYS A 75 -29.07 5.82 16.40
C LYS A 75 -28.67 7.20 15.89
N ALA A 76 -29.06 8.25 16.61
CA ALA A 76 -28.57 9.60 16.39
C ALA A 76 -27.42 9.93 17.34
N THR A 77 -26.45 10.70 16.86
CA THR A 77 -25.33 11.24 17.61
C THR A 77 -25.28 12.76 17.43
N PRO A 78 -25.33 13.56 18.52
CA PRO A 78 -25.52 13.13 19.92
C PRO A 78 -26.92 12.54 20.18
N PRO A 79 -27.13 11.78 21.26
CA PRO A 79 -28.47 11.36 21.69
C PRO A 79 -29.36 12.59 21.88
N GLN A 80 -30.60 12.52 21.40
CA GLN A 80 -31.50 13.68 21.35
C GLN A 80 -32.48 13.68 22.53
N PRO A 81 -32.29 14.55 23.55
CA PRO A 81 -33.30 14.77 24.57
C PRO A 81 -34.49 15.57 24.01
N PRO A 82 -35.62 15.64 24.73
CA PRO A 82 -36.74 16.49 24.33
C PRO A 82 -36.33 17.97 24.28
N VAL A 83 -36.62 18.64 23.16
CA VAL A 83 -36.28 20.06 22.93
C VAL A 83 -37.52 20.92 23.14
N LYS A 84 -37.37 22.09 23.76
CA LYS A 84 -38.46 23.05 23.94
C LYS A 84 -38.56 24.00 22.75
N THR A 85 -39.78 24.43 22.41
CA THR A 85 -39.99 25.45 21.39
C THR A 85 -39.52 26.85 21.82
N ASP A 86 -39.04 27.63 20.86
CA ASP A 86 -38.65 29.04 21.03
C ASP A 86 -39.87 29.99 20.98
N SER A 87 -39.61 31.30 21.05
CA SER A 87 -40.65 32.35 20.98
C SER A 87 -41.42 32.40 19.65
N LYS A 88 -41.01 31.64 18.64
CA LYS A 88 -41.69 31.47 17.35
C LYS A 88 -42.32 30.08 17.19
N GLY A 89 -42.40 29.31 18.27
CA GLY A 89 -42.96 27.96 18.26
C GLY A 89 -42.11 26.91 17.54
N ARG A 90 -40.79 27.13 17.44
CA ARG A 90 -39.86 26.23 16.74
C ARG A 90 -39.01 25.42 17.70
N ALA A 91 -38.85 24.13 17.46
CA ALA A 91 -37.89 23.28 18.16
C ALA A 91 -36.82 22.78 17.18
N SER A 92 -35.54 23.01 17.52
CA SER A 92 -34.40 22.63 16.69
C SER A 92 -33.60 21.51 17.34
N PHE A 93 -33.42 20.41 16.60
CA PHE A 93 -32.54 19.29 16.97
C PHE A 93 -31.13 19.44 16.34
N GLY A 94 -30.89 20.54 15.63
CA GLY A 94 -29.60 20.79 14.96
C GLY A 94 -29.32 19.80 13.83
N VAL A 95 -28.04 19.69 13.45
CA VAL A 95 -27.58 18.73 12.44
C VAL A 95 -27.29 17.40 13.12
N LEU A 96 -28.04 16.36 12.76
CA LEU A 96 -27.92 15.03 13.34
C LEU A 96 -26.99 14.16 12.50
N THR A 97 -26.14 13.37 13.17
CA THR A 97 -25.43 12.25 12.56
C THR A 97 -26.14 10.96 12.90
N LEU A 98 -26.57 10.22 11.89
CA LEU A 98 -27.39 9.04 11.96
C LEU A 98 -26.59 7.81 11.54
N SER A 99 -26.66 6.74 12.34
CA SER A 99 -26.01 5.46 12.06
C SER A 99 -26.92 4.29 12.38
N THR A 100 -26.67 3.13 11.77
CA THR A 100 -27.42 1.91 12.08
C THR A 100 -26.88 1.26 13.36
N LYS A 101 -27.76 0.70 14.20
CA LYS A 101 -27.36 -0.01 15.43
C LYS A 101 -26.81 -1.41 15.13
N SER A 102 -27.33 -2.08 14.11
CA SER A 102 -26.86 -3.38 13.62
C SER A 102 -26.18 -3.22 12.25
N ARG A 103 -25.36 -4.22 11.86
CA ARG A 103 -24.82 -4.32 10.50
C ARG A 103 -25.99 -4.61 9.54
N VAL A 104 -26.55 -3.56 8.97
CA VAL A 104 -27.49 -3.67 7.85
C VAL A 104 -26.66 -3.95 6.60
N ILE A 105 -26.86 -5.13 6.01
CA ILE A 105 -26.16 -5.53 4.78
C ILE A 105 -26.62 -4.60 3.65
N PRO A 106 -25.69 -3.87 2.99
CA PRO A 106 -26.03 -3.05 1.84
C PRO A 106 -26.65 -3.91 0.74
N LYS A 107 -27.74 -3.44 0.14
CA LYS A 107 -28.40 -4.10 -0.99
C LYS A 107 -28.53 -3.14 -2.16
N PRO A 108 -28.69 -3.65 -3.39
CA PRO A 108 -29.07 -2.83 -4.53
C PRO A 108 -30.25 -1.95 -4.15
N CYS A 109 -30.21 -0.68 -4.54
CA CYS A 109 -31.23 0.28 -4.14
C CYS A 109 -32.58 -0.14 -4.74
N GLU A 110 -33.45 -0.74 -3.92
CA GLU A 110 -34.79 -1.20 -4.33
C GLU A 110 -35.67 -0.08 -4.92
N PHE A 111 -35.28 1.18 -4.70
CA PHE A 111 -36.02 2.36 -5.11
C PHE A 111 -35.29 3.19 -6.18
N ASN A 112 -34.14 2.72 -6.69
CA ASN A 112 -33.29 3.44 -7.66
C ASN A 112 -32.95 4.89 -7.27
N ILE A 113 -32.82 5.17 -5.96
CA ILE A 113 -32.43 6.50 -5.45
C ILE A 113 -30.92 6.72 -5.59
N CYS A 114 -30.13 5.65 -5.48
CA CYS A 114 -28.68 5.67 -5.67
C CYS A 114 -28.26 4.54 -6.61
N SER A 115 -27.17 4.76 -7.35
CA SER A 115 -26.58 3.80 -8.30
C SER A 115 -25.71 2.72 -7.63
N THR A 116 -25.43 2.88 -6.33
CA THR A 116 -24.69 1.92 -5.50
C THR A 116 -25.64 1.17 -4.57
N ASN A 117 -25.13 0.12 -3.92
CA ASN A 117 -25.86 -0.51 -2.84
C ASN A 117 -26.01 0.46 -1.66
N CYS A 118 -27.11 0.33 -0.91
CA CYS A 118 -27.47 1.22 0.18
C CYS A 118 -27.98 0.43 1.40
N ARG A 119 -28.09 1.10 2.55
CA ARG A 119 -28.65 0.49 3.78
C ARG A 119 -30.18 0.54 3.82
N GLY A 120 -30.82 1.09 2.79
CA GLY A 120 -32.28 1.16 2.68
C GLY A 120 -32.89 2.41 3.31
N ARG A 121 -34.15 2.28 3.73
CA ARG A 121 -34.94 3.40 4.27
C ARG A 121 -35.24 3.22 5.75
N PHE A 122 -35.30 4.35 6.44
CA PHE A 122 -35.60 4.43 7.86
C PHE A 122 -36.54 5.61 8.13
N THR A 123 -37.03 5.74 9.35
CA THR A 123 -37.98 6.81 9.70
C THR A 123 -37.57 7.65 10.90
N LEU A 124 -37.91 8.94 10.85
CA LEU A 124 -37.87 9.85 12.01
C LEU A 124 -39.28 10.40 12.23
N GLY A 125 -39.78 10.30 13.46
CA GLY A 125 -41.05 10.89 13.86
C GLY A 125 -40.84 12.00 14.89
N THR A 126 -41.80 12.90 15.04
CA THR A 126 -41.78 13.92 16.10
C THR A 126 -43.07 13.92 16.88
N LYS A 127 -42.99 14.26 18.18
CA LYS A 127 -44.15 14.31 19.07
C LYS A 127 -44.04 15.47 20.05
N ALA A 128 -44.98 16.40 19.99
CA ALA A 128 -45.06 17.53 20.92
C ALA A 128 -46.06 17.24 22.06
N THR A 129 -45.73 17.70 23.26
CA THR A 129 -46.61 17.60 24.44
C THR A 129 -47.10 18.99 24.82
N ILE A 130 -48.41 19.20 24.72
CA ILE A 130 -49.08 20.47 25.07
C ILE A 130 -50.12 20.17 26.15
N GLY A 131 -49.89 20.69 27.37
CA GLY A 131 -50.73 20.39 28.53
C GLY A 131 -50.79 18.89 28.82
N ARG A 132 -52.02 18.32 28.77
CA ARG A 132 -52.28 16.87 28.95
C ARG A 132 -52.42 16.10 27.62
N SER A 133 -52.26 16.78 26.48
CA SER A 133 -52.45 16.23 25.14
C SER A 133 -51.13 16.15 24.36
N PHE A 134 -51.15 15.37 23.27
CA PHE A 134 -49.99 15.20 22.39
C PHE A 134 -50.35 15.49 20.95
N ILE A 135 -49.42 16.12 20.23
CA ILE A 135 -49.49 16.32 18.79
C ILE A 135 -48.43 15.44 18.14
N ASN A 136 -48.86 14.53 17.27
CA ASN A 136 -47.93 13.75 16.46
C ASN A 136 -47.58 14.53 15.20
N GLY A 137 -46.29 14.66 14.93
CA GLY A 137 -45.79 15.26 13.72
C GLY A 137 -45.71 14.26 12.56
N PRO A 138 -45.49 14.78 11.34
CA PRO A 138 -45.29 13.95 10.17
C PRO A 138 -44.05 13.06 10.34
N VAL A 139 -44.07 11.89 9.68
CA VAL A 139 -42.94 10.97 9.67
C VAL A 139 -42.03 11.32 8.50
N LEU A 140 -40.78 11.64 8.80
CA LEU A 140 -39.74 11.87 7.80
C LEU A 140 -39.12 10.55 7.38
N ARG A 141 -39.13 10.26 6.08
CA ARG A 141 -38.48 9.07 5.51
C ARG A 141 -37.04 9.41 5.19
N LEU A 142 -36.11 8.55 5.60
CA LEU A 142 -34.69 8.68 5.36
C LEU A 142 -34.23 7.61 4.37
N HIS A 143 -33.21 7.93 3.58
CA HIS A 143 -32.50 6.99 2.71
C HIS A 143 -31.00 7.06 3.01
N LEU A 144 -30.41 5.96 3.48
CA LEU A 144 -29.01 5.93 3.89
C LEU A 144 -28.14 5.32 2.79
N THR A 145 -27.26 6.12 2.20
CA THR A 145 -26.32 5.68 1.16
C THR A 145 -25.04 5.09 1.76
N CYS A 146 -24.28 4.36 0.93
CA CYS A 146 -22.97 3.83 1.27
C CYS A 146 -21.88 4.51 0.44
N ASP A 147 -20.66 4.58 0.98
CA ASP A 147 -19.47 5.07 0.27
C ASP A 147 -18.74 3.92 -0.46
N PRO A 148 -18.76 3.86 -1.81
CA PRO A 148 -18.09 2.82 -2.59
C PRO A 148 -16.55 2.90 -2.53
N GLU A 149 -15.98 3.99 -2.02
CA GLU A 149 -14.52 4.16 -1.87
C GLU A 149 -14.04 3.89 -0.44
N LYS A 150 -14.95 3.62 0.50
CA LYS A 150 -14.62 3.37 1.90
C LYS A 150 -14.49 1.87 2.16
N PRO A 151 -13.28 1.36 2.40
CA PRO A 151 -13.06 -0.05 2.71
C PRO A 151 -13.60 -0.35 4.12
N VAL A 152 -14.41 -1.40 4.24
CA VAL A 152 -15.02 -1.81 5.51
C VAL A 152 -14.66 -3.22 5.94
N GLU A 153 -14.35 -4.11 4.99
CA GLU A 153 -14.10 -5.52 5.30
C GLU A 153 -13.06 -6.14 4.36
N LEU A 154 -12.25 -7.05 4.91
CA LEU A 154 -11.33 -7.90 4.16
C LEU A 154 -11.91 -9.30 4.12
N ASN A 155 -12.26 -9.76 2.93
CA ASN A 155 -12.73 -11.12 2.73
C ASN A 155 -11.57 -11.98 2.22
N VAL A 156 -11.39 -13.13 2.86
CA VAL A 156 -10.24 -14.02 2.67
C VAL A 156 -10.78 -15.41 2.35
N ASP A 157 -10.57 -15.88 1.11
CA ASP A 157 -10.91 -17.25 0.73
C ASP A 157 -9.73 -18.18 1.08
N PHE A 158 -9.79 -18.76 2.28
CA PHE A 158 -8.82 -19.74 2.75
C PHE A 158 -9.45 -21.15 2.81
N LYS A 159 -9.19 -21.96 1.78
CA LYS A 159 -9.65 -23.36 1.66
C LYS A 159 -8.52 -24.36 1.92
N GLY A 160 -7.71 -24.09 2.94
CA GLY A 160 -6.53 -24.86 3.28
C GLY A 160 -6.72 -25.80 4.46
N LYS A 161 -5.85 -26.81 4.56
CA LYS A 161 -5.53 -27.43 5.85
C LYS A 161 -5.03 -26.35 6.82
N LYS A 162 -5.25 -26.54 8.12
CA LYS A 162 -4.76 -25.62 9.18
C LYS A 162 -3.41 -26.05 9.77
N THR A 163 -2.91 -27.20 9.34
CA THR A 163 -1.68 -27.80 9.83
C THR A 163 -0.70 -27.93 8.69
N PHE A 164 0.49 -27.37 8.87
CA PHE A 164 1.56 -27.34 7.87
C PHE A 164 2.85 -27.84 8.47
N THR A 165 3.69 -28.49 7.68
CA THR A 165 5.07 -28.77 8.10
C THR A 165 5.92 -27.51 7.93
N VAL A 166 6.95 -27.32 8.75
CA VAL A 166 7.87 -26.18 8.62
C VAL A 166 8.41 -26.03 7.19
N ALA A 167 8.48 -24.77 6.72
CA ALA A 167 8.85 -24.38 5.36
C ALA A 167 7.93 -24.91 4.23
N GLU A 168 6.80 -25.55 4.56
CA GLU A 168 5.77 -25.92 3.57
C GLU A 168 5.11 -24.67 2.96
N GLU A 169 4.72 -24.75 1.70
CA GLU A 169 4.00 -23.67 1.03
C GLU A 169 2.52 -23.64 1.45
N LEU A 170 2.03 -22.45 1.81
CA LEU A 170 0.61 -22.21 2.03
C LEU A 170 -0.15 -22.41 0.72
N PRO A 171 -1.42 -22.89 0.79
CA PRO A 171 -2.29 -22.90 -0.39
C PRO A 171 -2.45 -21.48 -0.91
N GLU A 172 -2.80 -21.34 -2.19
CA GLU A 172 -3.12 -20.03 -2.76
C GLU A 172 -4.29 -19.39 -1.99
N ILE A 173 -4.08 -18.18 -1.49
CA ILE A 173 -5.08 -17.44 -0.72
C ILE A 173 -5.53 -16.23 -1.54
N ALA A 174 -6.82 -16.19 -1.86
CA ALA A 174 -7.43 -15.06 -2.55
C ALA A 174 -8.02 -14.08 -1.53
N VAL A 175 -7.67 -12.80 -1.66
CA VAL A 175 -8.08 -11.73 -0.76
C VAL A 175 -8.69 -10.60 -1.59
N HIS A 176 -9.85 -10.11 -1.15
CA HIS A 176 -10.48 -8.93 -1.73
C HIS A 176 -11.00 -8.01 -0.64
N VAL A 177 -11.02 -6.72 -0.94
CA VAL A 177 -11.50 -5.68 -0.03
C VAL A 177 -12.92 -5.31 -0.44
N LEU A 178 -13.84 -5.32 0.53
CA LEU A 178 -15.21 -4.87 0.35
C LEU A 178 -15.34 -3.42 0.78
N ALA A 179 -15.96 -2.61 -0.06
CA ALA A 179 -16.36 -1.25 0.25
C ALA A 179 -17.63 -1.21 1.12
N GLU A 180 -18.02 -0.04 1.61
CA GLU A 180 -19.19 0.14 2.47
C GLU A 180 -20.50 -0.23 1.76
N ASP A 181 -20.52 -0.22 0.43
CA ASP A 181 -21.62 -0.70 -0.40
C ASP A 181 -21.60 -2.22 -0.60
N GLY A 182 -20.63 -2.94 -0.04
CA GLY A 182 -20.51 -4.39 -0.15
C GLY A 182 -19.94 -4.88 -1.47
N ASN A 183 -19.54 -3.99 -2.39
CA ASN A 183 -18.88 -4.38 -3.63
C ASN A 183 -17.37 -4.54 -3.45
N ILE A 184 -16.73 -5.30 -4.35
CA ILE A 184 -15.28 -5.49 -4.37
C ILE A 184 -14.60 -4.22 -4.88
N MET A 185 -13.60 -3.74 -4.14
CA MET A 185 -12.78 -2.60 -4.56
C MET A 185 -11.73 -3.02 -5.60
N CYS A 186 -11.91 -2.57 -6.84
CA CYS A 186 -11.03 -2.93 -7.97
C CYS A 186 -9.83 -2.00 -8.18
N SER A 187 -9.78 -0.83 -7.53
CA SER A 187 -8.77 0.22 -7.76
C SER A 187 -7.57 0.20 -6.79
N LEU A 188 -7.39 -0.88 -6.02
CA LEU A 188 -6.38 -0.95 -4.97
C LEU A 188 -4.98 -1.29 -5.52
N ARG A 189 -3.94 -0.93 -4.78
CA ARG A 189 -2.56 -1.32 -5.11
C ARG A 189 -2.15 -2.50 -4.26
N GLY A 190 -1.53 -3.53 -4.84
CA GLY A 190 -1.10 -4.72 -4.10
C GLY A 190 -0.23 -4.43 -2.87
N LYS A 191 0.58 -3.36 -2.90
CA LYS A 191 1.40 -2.89 -1.76
C LYS A 191 0.61 -2.39 -0.54
N GLU A 192 -0.68 -2.13 -0.71
CA GLU A 192 -1.58 -1.70 0.37
C GLU A 192 -2.13 -2.91 1.14
N LEU A 193 -1.91 -4.12 0.63
CA LEU A 193 -2.27 -5.38 1.27
C LEU A 193 -1.04 -6.09 1.80
N SER A 194 -1.16 -6.67 2.99
CA SER A 194 -0.13 -7.51 3.58
C SER A 194 -0.73 -8.68 4.35
N MET A 195 -0.04 -9.81 4.31
CA MET A 195 -0.32 -10.98 5.13
C MET A 195 0.66 -11.01 6.29
N LYS A 196 0.19 -11.25 7.51
CA LYS A 196 1.04 -11.40 8.69
C LYS A 196 0.79 -12.74 9.36
N LEU A 197 1.86 -13.46 9.67
CA LEU A 197 1.85 -14.62 10.57
C LEU A 197 2.55 -14.24 11.87
N LEU A 198 1.81 -14.29 12.97
CA LEU A 198 2.31 -14.01 14.31
C LEU A 198 2.34 -15.30 15.14
N ARG A 199 3.50 -15.64 15.69
CA ARG A 199 3.63 -16.76 16.62
C ARG A 199 2.95 -16.45 17.96
N ILE A 200 2.13 -17.34 18.50
CA ILE A 200 1.35 -17.09 19.74
C ILE A 200 1.69 -17.99 20.92
N ASP A 201 2.42 -19.07 20.69
CA ASP A 201 2.90 -20.01 21.72
C ASP A 201 4.24 -19.59 22.36
N CYS A 202 4.65 -18.32 22.20
CA CYS A 202 5.91 -17.79 22.75
C CYS A 202 5.71 -16.49 23.53
N SER A 203 6.70 -16.13 24.36
CA SER A 203 6.65 -14.87 25.10
C SER A 203 6.65 -13.65 24.16
N PRO A 204 6.07 -12.50 24.57
CA PRO A 204 6.02 -11.31 23.73
C PRO A 204 7.39 -10.81 23.25
N LYS A 205 8.46 -11.07 24.03
CA LYS A 205 9.83 -10.69 23.67
C LYS A 205 10.39 -11.52 22.50
N ASN A 206 9.86 -12.72 22.27
CA ASN A 206 10.32 -13.66 21.24
C ASN A 206 9.33 -13.78 20.07
N GLN A 207 8.29 -12.95 20.05
CA GLN A 207 7.26 -12.93 19.01
C GLN A 207 7.82 -12.38 17.69
N LYS A 208 8.22 -13.28 16.79
CA LYS A 208 8.56 -12.92 15.41
C LYS A 208 7.29 -12.85 14.57
N THR A 209 7.15 -11.76 13.83
CA THR A 209 6.07 -11.58 12.84
C THR A 209 6.64 -11.79 11.45
N PHE A 210 6.11 -12.75 10.72
CA PHE A 210 6.41 -12.94 9.32
C PHE A 210 5.42 -12.14 8.48
N THR A 211 5.90 -11.35 7.51
CA THR A 211 5.04 -10.54 6.64
C THR A 211 5.29 -10.90 5.18
N ALA A 212 4.22 -11.04 4.41
CA ALA A 212 4.28 -11.25 2.96
C ALA A 212 3.34 -10.29 2.23
N ASN A 213 3.66 -10.02 0.97
CA ASN A 213 2.86 -9.19 0.07
C ASN A 213 2.19 -10.09 -1.00
N PRO A 214 1.06 -9.66 -1.59
CA PRO A 214 0.45 -10.38 -2.69
C PRO A 214 1.37 -10.41 -3.91
N ALA A 215 1.19 -11.39 -4.80
CA ALA A 215 1.95 -11.47 -6.04
C ALA A 215 1.68 -10.25 -6.94
N GLU A 216 2.71 -9.73 -7.61
CA GLU A 216 2.63 -8.49 -8.41
C GLU A 216 1.66 -8.55 -9.61
N SER A 217 1.17 -9.74 -9.97
CA SER A 217 0.46 -10.01 -11.22
C SER A 217 -1.08 -10.11 -11.14
N THR A 218 -1.72 -9.76 -10.03
CA THR A 218 -3.17 -10.00 -9.84
C THR A 218 -4.01 -8.72 -9.87
N SER A 219 -5.23 -8.64 -10.42
CA SER A 219 -6.02 -9.42 -11.41
C SER A 219 -7.09 -8.42 -11.90
N SER A 220 -7.65 -8.54 -13.10
CA SER A 220 -8.63 -7.61 -13.71
C SER A 220 -10.00 -7.44 -12.98
N GLY A 221 -10.08 -7.68 -11.67
CA GLY A 221 -11.32 -7.60 -10.88
C GLY A 221 -11.17 -7.42 -9.36
N GLY A 222 -10.06 -6.85 -8.87
CA GLY A 222 -9.92 -6.50 -7.43
C GLY A 222 -9.63 -7.67 -6.46
N ILE A 223 -9.23 -8.83 -7.00
CA ILE A 223 -8.84 -10.02 -6.22
C ILE A 223 -7.30 -10.15 -6.24
N TYR A 224 -6.71 -10.20 -5.05
CA TYR A 224 -5.27 -10.30 -4.82
C TYR A 224 -4.92 -11.70 -4.34
N HIS A 225 -3.90 -12.32 -4.95
CA HIS A 225 -3.51 -13.68 -4.59
C HIS A 225 -2.16 -13.70 -3.89
N PHE A 226 -2.13 -14.36 -2.74
CA PHE A 226 -0.90 -14.71 -2.02
C PHE A 226 -0.46 -16.10 -2.48
N ARG A 227 0.67 -16.18 -3.19
CA ARG A 227 1.19 -17.39 -3.81
C ARG A 227 2.62 -17.65 -3.37
N LYS A 228 3.03 -18.92 -3.35
CA LYS A 228 4.40 -19.36 -3.02
C LYS A 228 4.88 -18.85 -1.66
N VAL A 229 3.95 -18.64 -0.72
CA VAL A 229 4.32 -18.18 0.62
C VAL A 229 4.57 -19.39 1.50
N LYS A 230 5.81 -19.52 1.99
CA LYS A 230 6.18 -20.61 2.91
C LYS A 230 5.82 -20.24 4.34
N VAL A 231 5.36 -21.22 5.11
CA VAL A 231 5.22 -21.07 6.56
C VAL A 231 6.61 -20.93 7.21
N PRO A 232 6.72 -20.29 8.39
CA PRO A 232 7.98 -20.14 9.09
C PRO A 232 8.71 -21.47 9.33
N GLU A 233 10.05 -21.42 9.40
CA GLU A 233 10.90 -22.58 9.69
C GLU A 233 10.85 -23.03 11.16
N VAL A 234 10.12 -22.29 12.00
CA VAL A 234 9.97 -22.58 13.43
C VAL A 234 8.60 -23.17 13.67
N ALA A 235 8.55 -24.33 14.32
CA ALA A 235 7.31 -24.99 14.69
C ALA A 235 6.61 -24.25 15.84
N GLY A 236 5.28 -24.26 15.84
CA GLY A 236 4.46 -23.59 16.85
C GLY A 236 3.06 -23.25 16.36
N GLU A 237 2.33 -22.51 17.19
CA GLU A 237 1.00 -22.00 16.88
C GLU A 237 1.10 -20.58 16.34
N TYR A 238 0.42 -20.31 15.23
CA TYR A 238 0.49 -19.05 14.50
C TYR A 238 -0.91 -18.49 14.23
N ASN A 239 -1.02 -17.17 14.36
CA ASN A 239 -2.16 -16.41 13.88
C ASN A 239 -1.82 -15.79 12.53
N LEU A 240 -2.53 -16.23 11.50
CA LEU A 240 -2.52 -15.66 10.15
C LEU A 240 -3.61 -14.58 10.06
N GLN A 241 -3.23 -13.38 9.63
CA GLN A 241 -4.16 -12.27 9.44
C GLN A 241 -3.74 -11.38 8.26
N PHE A 242 -4.72 -10.93 7.50
CA PHE A 242 -4.53 -10.03 6.36
C PHE A 242 -4.87 -8.60 6.76
N HIS A 243 -4.14 -7.65 6.20
CA HIS A 243 -4.23 -6.24 6.54
C HIS A 243 -4.28 -5.42 5.27
N PHE A 244 -5.15 -4.41 5.28
CA PHE A 244 -5.23 -3.39 4.25
C PHE A 244 -4.89 -2.04 4.89
N ASN A 245 -3.99 -1.29 4.25
CA ASN A 245 -3.61 0.05 4.67
C ASN A 245 -3.27 0.93 3.46
N ASN A 246 -4.07 1.97 3.23
CA ASN A 246 -3.84 2.97 2.18
C ASN A 246 -3.47 4.36 2.75
N GLY A 247 -3.12 4.43 4.04
CA GLY A 247 -2.81 5.67 4.77
C GLY A 247 -4.04 6.40 5.34
N LYS A 248 -5.22 6.26 4.71
CA LYS A 248 -6.49 6.83 5.20
C LYS A 248 -7.30 5.83 6.02
N HIS A 249 -7.33 4.58 5.58
CA HIS A 249 -8.09 3.51 6.20
C HIS A 249 -7.17 2.33 6.53
N MET A 250 -7.43 1.69 7.68
CA MET A 250 -6.73 0.50 8.12
C MET A 250 -7.76 -0.52 8.60
N ILE A 251 -7.84 -1.66 7.92
CA ILE A 251 -8.73 -2.78 8.29
C ILE A 251 -7.94 -4.09 8.30
N SER A 252 -8.38 -5.03 9.13
CA SER A 252 -7.77 -6.35 9.27
C SER A 252 -8.82 -7.44 9.09
N SER A 253 -8.45 -8.56 8.50
CA SER A 253 -9.33 -9.73 8.38
C SER A 253 -9.57 -10.38 9.75
N SER A 254 -10.47 -11.37 9.78
CA SER A 254 -10.50 -12.34 10.88
C SER A 254 -9.16 -13.07 11.00
N VAL A 255 -8.85 -13.51 12.20
CA VAL A 255 -7.64 -14.30 12.49
C VAL A 255 -7.88 -15.76 12.10
N ILE A 256 -6.94 -16.34 11.36
CA ILE A 256 -6.90 -17.75 11.01
C ILE A 256 -5.81 -18.41 11.84
N SER A 257 -6.18 -19.33 12.73
CA SER A 257 -5.20 -20.09 13.52
C SER A 257 -4.60 -21.22 12.68
N LEU A 258 -3.28 -21.28 12.67
CA LEU A 258 -2.46 -22.26 11.96
C LEU A 258 -1.52 -22.96 12.95
N THR A 259 -1.35 -24.26 12.78
CA THR A 259 -0.37 -25.06 13.51
C THR A 259 0.77 -25.44 12.56
N VAL A 260 1.98 -24.98 12.84
CA VAL A 260 3.17 -25.36 12.08
C VAL A 260 3.88 -26.47 12.84
N GLN A 261 3.92 -27.66 12.25
CA GLN A 261 4.52 -28.86 12.80
C GLN A 261 6.00 -28.99 12.38
N PRO A 262 6.85 -29.52 13.27
CA PRO A 262 8.21 -29.94 12.92
C PRO A 262 8.21 -30.90 11.73
N ASP A 263 9.29 -30.88 10.93
CA ASP A 263 9.48 -31.88 9.88
C ASP A 263 9.96 -33.22 10.46
N SER A 264 10.17 -34.21 9.58
CA SER A 264 10.71 -35.51 9.94
C SER A 264 12.05 -35.36 10.67
N PRO A 265 12.29 -36.19 11.68
CA PRO A 265 13.50 -36.13 12.47
C PRO A 265 14.75 -36.46 11.65
N VAL A 266 15.81 -35.67 11.82
CA VAL A 266 17.08 -35.87 11.09
C VAL A 266 18.29 -36.02 12.00
N LYS A 267 18.24 -35.52 13.25
CA LYS A 267 19.35 -35.63 14.19
C LYS A 267 18.89 -35.55 15.65
N ILE A 268 19.72 -36.02 16.56
CA ILE A 268 19.61 -35.71 17.98
C ILE A 268 20.55 -34.54 18.30
N ALA A 269 20.06 -33.53 19.01
CA ALA A 269 20.80 -32.31 19.28
C ALA A 269 20.61 -31.88 20.74
N PRO A 270 21.62 -31.27 21.38
CA PRO A 270 21.50 -30.79 22.74
C PRO A 270 20.64 -29.53 22.81
N GLN A 271 19.88 -29.37 23.90
CA GLN A 271 19.20 -28.09 24.16
C GLN A 271 20.20 -26.95 24.40
N GLN A 272 21.34 -27.29 24.96
CA GLN A 272 22.48 -26.41 25.19
C GLN A 272 23.74 -27.22 24.98
N ASP A 273 24.64 -26.74 24.12
CA ASP A 273 25.91 -27.43 23.89
C ASP A 273 26.67 -27.58 25.22
N PRO A 274 27.09 -28.81 25.57
CA PRO A 274 27.87 -29.05 26.77
C PRO A 274 29.23 -28.38 26.62
N THR A 275 29.74 -27.83 27.72
CA THR A 275 31.15 -27.44 27.78
C THR A 275 32.00 -28.69 27.59
N ILE A 276 33.07 -28.61 26.80
CA ILE A 276 34.05 -29.69 26.63
C ILE A 276 34.51 -30.12 28.03
N PRO A 277 34.19 -31.35 28.47
CA PRO A 277 34.55 -31.80 29.80
C PRO A 277 36.06 -32.03 29.90
N SER A 278 36.62 -31.77 31.07
CA SER A 278 37.92 -32.30 31.47
C SER A 278 37.70 -33.20 32.68
N VAL A 279 38.23 -34.41 32.64
CA VAL A 279 38.06 -35.41 33.70
C VAL A 279 39.40 -35.94 34.17
N SER A 280 39.47 -36.38 35.42
CA SER A 280 40.59 -37.17 35.92
C SER A 280 40.14 -38.46 36.57
N ASN A 281 40.94 -39.51 36.45
CA ASN A 281 40.67 -40.84 37.02
C ASN A 281 40.93 -40.95 38.53
N GLN A 282 41.20 -39.83 39.21
CA GLN A 282 41.50 -39.77 40.65
C GLN A 282 40.26 -40.05 41.52
N ALA A 283 40.46 -40.42 42.79
CA ALA A 283 39.39 -40.81 43.71
C ALA A 283 38.27 -39.77 43.87
N LYS A 284 38.60 -38.48 43.75
CA LYS A 284 37.66 -37.36 43.91
C LYS A 284 36.54 -37.42 42.87
N THR A 285 35.31 -37.70 43.31
CA THR A 285 34.12 -37.83 42.45
C THR A 285 33.87 -36.61 41.55
N SER A 286 34.19 -35.39 42.02
CA SER A 286 34.00 -34.17 41.24
C SER A 286 34.95 -34.04 40.04
N SER A 287 36.12 -34.68 40.06
CA SER A 287 37.06 -34.67 38.95
C SER A 287 36.81 -35.80 37.95
N ARG A 288 36.15 -36.89 38.37
CA ARG A 288 35.70 -37.98 37.48
C ARG A 288 34.43 -37.65 36.67
N ASN A 289 33.80 -36.50 36.92
CA ASN A 289 32.52 -36.17 36.31
C ASN A 289 32.66 -35.75 34.85
N LEU A 290 32.22 -36.62 33.95
CA LEU A 290 32.26 -36.40 32.52
C LEU A 290 31.10 -35.53 32.06
N LEU A 291 29.93 -35.69 32.67
CA LEU A 291 28.76 -34.90 32.32
C LEU A 291 27.77 -34.82 33.49
N LYS A 292 27.48 -33.61 33.97
CA LYS A 292 26.50 -33.40 35.06
C LYS A 292 25.06 -33.57 34.59
N TYR A 293 24.73 -32.91 33.48
CA TYR A 293 23.39 -32.89 32.92
C TYR A 293 23.46 -32.53 31.44
N LEU A 294 22.82 -33.32 30.59
CA LEU A 294 22.66 -33.06 29.18
C LEU A 294 21.30 -33.58 28.75
N LYS A 295 20.53 -32.68 28.14
CA LYS A 295 19.26 -33.02 27.54
C LYS A 295 19.39 -32.94 26.04
N LEU A 296 19.11 -34.07 25.40
CA LEU A 296 19.19 -34.29 23.97
C LEU A 296 17.78 -34.44 23.42
N ASP A 297 17.40 -33.54 22.52
CA ASP A 297 16.11 -33.56 21.84
C ASP A 297 16.28 -34.01 20.39
N LEU A 298 15.27 -34.70 19.89
CA LEU A 298 15.24 -35.21 18.54
C LEU A 298 14.64 -34.14 17.62
N THR A 299 15.47 -33.62 16.72
CA THR A 299 15.18 -32.40 15.96
C THR A 299 15.08 -32.64 14.46
N ASP A 300 14.28 -31.82 13.80
CA ASP A 300 14.24 -31.73 12.35
C ASP A 300 15.44 -30.93 11.80
N ARG A 301 15.49 -30.75 10.48
CA ARG A 301 16.57 -30.01 9.82
C ARG A 301 16.64 -28.51 10.20
N PHE A 302 15.57 -27.96 10.77
CA PHE A 302 15.46 -26.56 11.19
C PHE A 302 15.65 -26.39 12.71
N GLY A 303 15.90 -27.48 13.44
CA GLY A 303 16.12 -27.46 14.89
C GLY A 303 14.84 -27.48 15.72
N ASN A 304 13.69 -27.79 15.12
CA ASN A 304 12.43 -27.95 15.86
C ASN A 304 12.37 -29.32 16.52
N ASN A 305 11.83 -29.36 17.73
CA ASN A 305 11.63 -30.62 18.44
C ASN A 305 10.49 -31.42 17.80
N THR A 306 10.80 -32.61 17.30
CA THR A 306 9.86 -33.51 16.58
C THR A 306 9.01 -34.37 17.52
N ALA A 307 9.18 -34.17 18.84
CA ALA A 307 8.71 -35.00 19.95
C ALA A 307 7.21 -35.02 20.24
N ALA A 308 6.56 -36.15 19.94
CA ALA A 308 5.49 -36.63 20.82
C ALA A 308 5.54 -38.15 21.06
N ASN A 309 5.85 -38.95 20.04
CA ASN A 309 5.53 -40.39 20.07
C ASN A 309 6.71 -41.35 19.77
N LEU A 310 7.94 -40.84 19.64
CA LEU A 310 9.11 -41.68 19.35
C LEU A 310 9.78 -42.18 20.63
N THR A 311 10.03 -43.48 20.67
CA THR A 311 10.68 -44.18 21.79
C THR A 311 11.86 -44.99 21.27
N GLY A 312 13.02 -44.82 21.88
CA GLY A 312 14.25 -45.51 21.48
C GLY A 312 15.22 -45.66 22.63
N THR A 313 16.44 -46.05 22.30
CA THR A 313 17.53 -46.18 23.28
C THR A 313 18.74 -45.38 22.78
N LEU A 314 19.32 -44.57 23.65
CA LEU A 314 20.55 -43.85 23.40
C LEU A 314 21.71 -44.63 24.03
N THR A 315 22.64 -45.11 23.20
CA THR A 315 23.85 -45.79 23.69
C THR A 315 25.01 -44.81 23.75
N LEU A 316 25.63 -44.70 24.93
CA LEU A 316 26.77 -43.84 25.19
C LEU A 316 28.04 -44.69 25.21
N GLN A 317 29.08 -44.26 24.50
CA GLN A 317 30.38 -44.93 24.42
C GLN A 317 31.51 -43.91 24.45
N ILE A 318 32.60 -44.25 25.12
CA ILE A 318 33.86 -43.50 25.01
C ILE A 318 34.65 -44.16 23.87
N ILE A 319 35.11 -43.35 22.93
CA ILE A 319 35.92 -43.80 21.80
C ILE A 319 37.16 -42.92 21.66
N SER A 320 38.23 -43.50 21.13
CA SER A 320 39.37 -42.73 20.67
C SER A 320 39.13 -42.21 19.24
N PRO A 321 39.42 -40.93 18.95
CA PRO A 321 39.48 -40.44 17.58
C PRO A 321 40.68 -41.04 16.80
N ASP A 322 41.73 -41.49 17.49
CA ASP A 322 42.89 -42.16 16.89
C ASP A 322 42.77 -43.68 17.09
N PRO A 323 42.63 -44.48 16.01
CA PRO A 323 42.53 -45.93 16.11
C PRO A 323 43.80 -46.61 16.67
N ALA A 324 44.94 -45.94 16.75
CA ALA A 324 46.16 -46.47 17.36
C ALA A 324 46.11 -46.47 18.90
N VAL A 325 45.27 -45.62 19.51
CA VAL A 325 45.13 -45.53 20.96
C VAL A 325 44.13 -46.59 21.44
N THR A 326 44.65 -47.60 22.15
CA THR A 326 43.87 -48.75 22.65
C THR A 326 43.43 -48.59 24.11
N GLU A 327 44.10 -47.72 24.86
CA GLU A 327 43.75 -47.36 26.25
C GLU A 327 42.55 -46.42 26.26
N ILE A 328 41.36 -46.95 26.53
CA ILE A 328 40.10 -46.19 26.51
C ILE A 328 39.52 -46.10 27.94
N PRO A 329 39.21 -44.88 28.43
CA PRO A 329 38.55 -44.71 29.71
C PRO A 329 37.20 -45.43 29.78
N HIS A 330 36.97 -46.11 30.90
CA HIS A 330 35.75 -46.82 31.22
C HIS A 330 34.83 -45.93 32.06
N PHE A 331 33.54 -46.19 31.94
CA PHE A 331 32.56 -45.57 32.82
C PHE A 331 32.55 -46.21 34.22
N GLU A 332 32.01 -45.48 35.20
CA GLU A 332 31.84 -45.96 36.57
C GLU A 332 31.11 -47.32 36.65
N GLY A 333 31.63 -48.23 37.47
CA GLY A 333 31.22 -49.64 37.48
C GLY A 333 32.01 -50.50 36.49
N ASN A 334 33.06 -49.95 35.89
CA ASN A 334 33.94 -50.60 34.91
C ASN A 334 33.20 -51.11 33.67
N VAL A 335 32.37 -50.25 33.08
CA VAL A 335 31.56 -50.57 31.89
C VAL A 335 31.96 -49.73 30.68
N ASN A 336 31.88 -50.32 29.48
CA ASN A 336 32.33 -49.67 28.24
C ASN A 336 31.20 -48.86 27.57
N SER A 337 29.96 -49.05 28.02
CA SER A 337 28.80 -48.38 27.45
C SER A 337 27.68 -48.19 28.47
N TYR A 338 26.93 -47.10 28.34
CA TYR A 338 25.66 -46.90 29.04
C TYR A 338 24.50 -46.81 28.06
N GLN A 339 23.31 -47.19 28.51
CA GLN A 339 22.08 -47.01 27.75
C GLN A 339 21.12 -46.12 28.53
N VAL A 340 20.58 -45.12 27.85
CA VAL A 340 19.60 -44.18 28.39
C VAL A 340 18.35 -44.25 27.50
N PRO A 341 17.14 -44.38 28.08
CA PRO A 341 15.93 -44.40 27.28
C PRO A 341 15.68 -43.05 26.61
N ILE A 342 15.27 -43.08 25.34
CA ILE A 342 14.73 -41.92 24.62
C ILE A 342 13.21 -41.99 24.76
N CYS A 343 12.64 -41.07 25.54
CA CYS A 343 11.20 -41.00 25.79
C CYS A 343 10.64 -39.75 25.15
N LYS A 344 9.63 -39.89 24.29
CA LYS A 344 9.02 -38.78 23.55
C LYS A 344 10.09 -37.95 22.82
N GLY A 345 11.00 -38.60 22.11
CA GLY A 345 12.10 -37.92 21.39
C GLY A 345 13.09 -37.15 22.28
N CYS A 346 13.12 -37.38 23.59
CA CYS A 346 14.04 -36.74 24.52
C CYS A 346 14.84 -37.79 25.30
N ALA A 347 16.16 -37.59 25.40
CA ALA A 347 17.04 -38.32 26.30
C ALA A 347 17.67 -37.37 27.31
N VAL A 348 17.69 -37.79 28.57
CA VAL A 348 18.29 -37.02 29.67
C VAL A 348 19.41 -37.85 30.27
N VAL A 349 20.63 -37.35 30.16
CA VAL A 349 21.84 -37.96 30.71
C VAL A 349 22.26 -37.14 31.92
N GLN A 350 22.44 -37.79 33.07
CA GLN A 350 22.81 -37.13 34.32
C GLN A 350 23.94 -37.88 35.01
N ASN A 351 24.81 -37.12 35.68
CA ASN A 351 25.87 -37.62 36.54
C ASN A 351 26.71 -38.74 35.90
N LEU A 352 27.06 -38.59 34.63
CA LEU A 352 27.93 -39.52 33.92
C LEU A 352 29.37 -39.33 34.40
N GLN A 353 30.02 -40.41 34.83
CA GLN A 353 31.37 -40.38 35.40
C GLN A 353 32.24 -41.47 34.80
N ILE A 354 33.56 -41.24 34.84
CA ILE A 354 34.56 -42.25 34.55
C ILE A 354 34.93 -43.04 35.81
N GLN A 355 35.39 -44.27 35.60
CA GLN A 355 35.83 -45.16 36.67
C GLN A 355 37.12 -44.64 37.33
N GLU A 356 37.20 -44.78 38.65
CA GLU A 356 38.44 -44.49 39.38
C GLU A 356 39.55 -45.44 38.93
N ASN A 357 40.75 -44.89 38.70
CA ASN A 357 41.92 -45.60 38.17
C ASN A 357 41.66 -46.30 36.82
N THR A 358 40.75 -45.77 36.01
CA THR A 358 40.57 -46.26 34.64
C THR A 358 41.79 -45.99 33.77
N GLU A 359 42.02 -46.88 32.80
CA GLU A 359 42.99 -46.72 31.72
C GLU A 359 42.69 -45.48 30.86
N GLY A 360 43.74 -44.86 30.30
CA GLY A 360 43.64 -43.69 29.45
C GLY A 360 44.95 -42.91 29.36
N VAL A 361 45.20 -42.31 28.20
CA VAL A 361 46.40 -41.54 27.91
C VAL A 361 46.27 -40.12 28.49
N ASP A 362 47.22 -39.71 29.34
CA ASP A 362 47.21 -38.39 29.99
C ASP A 362 47.22 -37.25 28.95
N GLY A 363 46.31 -36.28 29.12
CA GLY A 363 46.15 -35.15 28.21
C GLY A 363 45.51 -35.49 26.86
N PHE A 364 45.11 -36.74 26.61
CA PHE A 364 44.49 -37.14 25.35
C PHE A 364 43.02 -36.73 25.27
N GLN A 365 42.57 -36.39 24.07
CA GLN A 365 41.19 -36.03 23.79
C GLN A 365 40.41 -37.25 23.30
N TYR A 366 39.48 -37.72 24.11
CA TYR A 366 38.53 -38.77 23.75
C TYR A 366 37.21 -38.18 23.28
N ILE A 367 36.35 -39.01 22.67
CA ILE A 367 35.01 -38.64 22.25
C ILE A 367 33.99 -39.44 23.04
N LEU A 368 33.04 -38.76 23.68
CA LEU A 368 31.81 -39.36 24.14
C LEU A 368 30.80 -39.37 22.99
N ARG A 369 30.55 -40.56 22.43
CA ARG A 369 29.61 -40.78 21.34
C ARG A 369 28.25 -41.20 21.88
N PHE A 370 27.21 -40.53 21.42
CA PHE A 370 25.81 -40.80 21.70
C PHE A 370 25.15 -41.38 20.44
N THR A 371 24.84 -42.67 20.47
CA THR A 371 24.28 -43.41 19.34
C THR A 371 22.79 -43.67 19.56
N PRO A 372 21.90 -42.97 18.84
CA PRO A 372 20.46 -43.21 18.94
C PRO A 372 20.05 -44.48 18.18
N SER A 373 19.25 -45.33 18.83
CA SER A 373 18.69 -46.54 18.23
C SER A 373 17.16 -46.55 18.37
N PHE A 374 16.47 -46.79 17.26
CA PHE A 374 15.01 -46.81 17.16
C PHE A 374 14.51 -48.08 16.46
N PRO A 375 13.30 -48.56 16.79
CA PRO A 375 12.66 -49.60 16.00
C PRO A 375 12.51 -49.16 14.53
N LYS A 376 12.79 -50.07 13.58
CA LYS A 376 12.65 -49.81 12.14
C LYS A 376 11.23 -49.40 11.72
N SER A 377 10.22 -49.70 12.54
CA SER A 377 8.83 -49.28 12.35
C SER A 377 8.61 -47.79 12.63
N GLN A 378 9.48 -47.13 13.41
CA GLN A 378 9.35 -45.72 13.79
C GLN A 378 10.27 -44.80 12.98
N VAL A 379 11.51 -45.21 12.72
CA VAL A 379 12.50 -44.41 11.97
C VAL A 379 13.11 -45.28 10.87
N LYS A 380 12.91 -44.87 9.60
CA LYS A 380 13.38 -45.61 8.42
C LYS A 380 14.88 -45.47 8.16
N THR A 381 15.45 -44.33 8.53
CA THR A 381 16.86 -43.97 8.29
C THR A 381 17.61 -43.88 9.61
N ALA A 382 18.82 -44.44 9.69
CA ALA A 382 19.65 -44.29 10.88
C ALA A 382 19.96 -42.81 11.12
N LEU A 383 19.77 -42.34 12.36
CA LEU A 383 20.10 -40.97 12.74
C LEU A 383 21.62 -40.88 13.02
N PRO A 384 22.25 -39.73 12.72
CA PRO A 384 23.66 -39.51 13.01
C PRO A 384 23.93 -39.54 14.52
N HIS A 385 25.15 -39.93 14.89
CA HIS A 385 25.64 -39.85 16.26
C HIS A 385 25.81 -38.39 16.68
N TYR A 386 25.57 -38.10 17.95
CA TYR A 386 26.02 -36.86 18.58
C TYR A 386 27.34 -37.15 19.31
N GLU A 387 28.32 -36.27 19.20
CA GLU A 387 29.67 -36.50 19.72
C GLU A 387 30.11 -35.31 20.56
N VAL A 388 30.59 -35.59 21.78
CA VAL A 388 31.12 -34.58 22.70
C VAL A 388 32.58 -34.93 22.98
N PRO A 389 33.55 -34.13 22.54
CA PRO A 389 34.94 -34.35 22.90
C PRO A 389 35.14 -34.05 24.39
N PHE A 390 36.05 -34.76 25.04
CA PHE A 390 36.50 -34.47 26.40
C PHE A 390 37.99 -34.77 26.57
N LEU A 391 38.63 -34.07 27.52
CA LEU A 391 40.04 -34.25 27.84
C LEU A 391 40.19 -35.15 29.07
N PHE A 392 41.07 -36.14 28.97
CA PHE A 392 41.38 -37.07 30.06
C PHE A 392 42.72 -36.70 30.71
N TYR A 393 42.77 -36.76 32.04
CA TYR A 393 43.98 -36.50 32.82
C TYR A 393 44.18 -37.55 33.91
N ASN A 394 45.42 -37.91 34.18
CA ASN A 394 45.79 -38.71 35.34
C ASN A 394 45.93 -37.84 36.61
N ASP A 395 46.04 -36.51 36.48
CA ASP A 395 46.19 -35.55 37.58
C ASP A 395 44.97 -34.62 37.72
N ALA A 396 44.38 -34.56 38.93
CA ALA A 396 43.25 -33.69 39.25
C ALA A 396 43.60 -32.18 39.21
N SER A 397 44.85 -31.80 39.50
CA SER A 397 45.29 -30.40 39.48
C SER A 397 45.38 -29.86 38.05
N LYS A 398 45.99 -30.65 37.15
CA LYS A 398 46.05 -30.36 35.71
C LYS A 398 44.64 -30.26 35.10
N GLN A 399 43.74 -31.16 35.50
CA GLN A 399 42.33 -31.17 35.07
C GLN A 399 41.59 -29.88 35.48
N GLU A 400 41.74 -29.42 36.72
CA GLU A 400 41.04 -28.24 37.23
C GLU A 400 41.49 -26.96 36.51
N GLU A 401 42.79 -26.84 36.21
CA GLU A 401 43.35 -25.71 35.46
C GLU A 401 42.81 -25.66 34.02
N MET A 402 42.76 -26.81 33.33
CA MET A 402 42.17 -26.90 31.98
C MET A 402 40.68 -26.62 31.93
N ALA A 403 39.93 -27.05 32.96
CA ALA A 403 38.51 -26.75 33.07
C ALA A 403 38.27 -25.23 33.13
N LYS A 404 39.09 -24.51 33.91
CA LYS A 404 39.02 -23.04 34.05
C LYS A 404 39.34 -22.33 32.74
N LEU A 405 40.40 -22.74 32.04
CA LEU A 405 40.80 -22.16 30.77
C LEU A 405 39.74 -22.39 29.67
N THR A 406 39.21 -23.60 29.54
CA THR A 406 38.18 -23.94 28.56
C THR A 406 36.89 -23.16 28.79
N LYS A 407 36.43 -23.04 30.05
CA LYS A 407 35.25 -22.23 30.38
C LYS A 407 35.45 -20.76 30.01
N LYS A 408 36.64 -20.21 30.28
CA LYS A 408 37.00 -18.83 29.92
C LYS A 408 37.00 -18.63 28.40
N ARG A 409 37.54 -19.59 27.63
CA ARG A 409 37.51 -19.59 26.16
C ARG A 409 36.09 -19.51 25.61
N THR A 410 35.18 -20.35 26.11
CA THR A 410 33.78 -20.39 25.66
C THR A 410 33.04 -19.07 25.93
N GLU A 411 33.25 -18.46 27.10
CA GLU A 411 32.65 -17.17 27.44
C GLU A 411 33.15 -16.04 26.51
N LEU A 412 34.46 -15.97 26.27
CA LEU A 412 35.05 -14.98 25.36
C LEU A 412 34.53 -15.11 23.93
N LEU A 413 34.42 -16.35 23.40
CA LEU A 413 33.85 -16.60 22.06
C LEU A 413 32.40 -16.12 21.96
N LYS A 414 31.58 -16.33 23.00
CA LYS A 414 30.18 -15.88 23.03
C LYS A 414 30.08 -14.35 23.01
N GLN A 415 30.93 -13.67 23.77
CA GLN A 415 30.99 -12.21 23.78
C GLN A 415 31.41 -11.66 22.41
N LEU A 416 32.43 -12.25 21.78
CA LEU A 416 32.86 -11.87 20.42
C LEU A 416 31.74 -12.04 19.38
N GLN A 417 30.98 -13.14 19.44
CA GLN A 417 29.85 -13.35 18.54
C GLN A 417 28.79 -12.24 18.67
N THR A 418 28.50 -11.81 19.90
CA THR A 418 27.52 -10.74 20.16
C THR A 418 27.96 -9.40 19.53
N PHE A 419 29.26 -9.11 19.53
CA PHE A 419 29.81 -7.93 18.84
C PHE A 419 29.70 -8.06 17.32
N GLU A 420 30.00 -9.23 16.76
CA GLU A 420 29.90 -9.49 15.32
C GLU A 420 28.46 -9.27 14.80
N ASP A 421 27.47 -9.81 15.51
CA ASP A 421 26.04 -9.63 15.19
C ASP A 421 25.64 -8.14 15.22
N LEU A 422 26.16 -7.38 16.18
CA LEU A 422 25.95 -5.94 16.28
C LEU A 422 26.55 -5.19 15.09
N PHE A 423 27.81 -5.50 14.71
CA PHE A 423 28.48 -4.87 13.56
C PHE A 423 27.72 -5.15 12.26
N GLN A 424 27.28 -6.40 12.07
CA GLN A 424 26.53 -6.80 10.89
C GLN A 424 25.17 -6.09 10.80
N THR A 425 24.46 -5.96 11.92
CA THR A 425 23.17 -5.25 11.98
C THR A 425 23.32 -3.78 11.58
N THR A 426 24.34 -3.08 12.09
CA THR A 426 24.60 -1.68 11.73
C THR A 426 24.94 -1.52 10.25
N LYS A 427 25.75 -2.43 9.69
CA LYS A 427 26.08 -2.43 8.25
C LYS A 427 24.85 -2.61 7.37
N ASN A 428 23.91 -3.47 7.78
CA ASN A 428 22.66 -3.67 7.05
C ASN A 428 21.82 -2.39 7.03
N ILE A 429 21.70 -1.69 8.17
CA ILE A 429 20.98 -0.41 8.27
C ILE A 429 21.58 0.64 7.32
N TYR A 430 22.91 0.74 7.23
CA TYR A 430 23.55 1.65 6.28
C TYR A 430 23.22 1.32 4.83
N THR A 431 23.29 0.03 4.48
CA THR A 431 23.01 -0.44 3.12
C THR A 431 21.57 -0.12 2.71
N GLU A 432 20.61 -0.32 3.62
CA GLU A 432 19.20 0.00 3.39
C GLU A 432 18.95 1.50 3.26
N LEU A 433 19.50 2.33 4.15
CA LEU A 433 19.34 3.80 4.07
C LEU A 433 19.96 4.37 2.79
N GLU A 434 21.12 3.86 2.36
CA GLU A 434 21.74 4.24 1.10
C GLU A 434 20.91 3.82 -0.12
N ALA A 435 20.26 2.66 -0.08
CA ALA A 435 19.32 2.23 -1.12
C ALA A 435 18.11 3.17 -1.21
N VAL A 436 17.52 3.55 -0.07
CA VAL A 436 16.41 4.51 -0.01
C VAL A 436 16.80 5.86 -0.62
N ILE A 437 18.02 6.34 -0.37
CA ILE A 437 18.53 7.59 -0.95
C ILE A 437 18.65 7.47 -2.47
N ARG A 438 19.22 6.37 -2.99
CA ARG A 438 19.35 6.14 -4.44
C ARG A 438 17.99 6.08 -5.14
N ASP A 439 17.05 5.32 -4.58
CA ASP A 439 15.71 5.18 -5.15
C ASP A 439 14.98 6.53 -5.22
N ALA A 440 15.06 7.32 -4.14
CA ALA A 440 14.47 8.65 -4.09
C ALA A 440 15.12 9.60 -5.12
N GLN A 441 16.43 9.52 -5.36
CA GLN A 441 17.13 10.29 -6.39
C GLN A 441 16.69 9.90 -7.81
N THR A 442 16.45 8.60 -8.06
CA THR A 442 15.94 8.12 -9.34
C THR A 442 14.52 8.63 -9.59
N GLU A 443 13.63 8.59 -8.59
CA GLU A 443 12.28 9.15 -8.68
C GLU A 443 12.32 10.67 -8.92
N GLU A 444 13.17 11.40 -8.20
CA GLU A 444 13.35 12.85 -8.39
C GLU A 444 13.78 13.17 -9.84
N SER A 445 14.76 12.44 -10.36
CA SER A 445 15.27 12.60 -11.73
C SER A 445 14.18 12.33 -12.77
N LYS A 446 13.34 11.32 -12.54
CA LYS A 446 12.19 10.99 -13.39
C LYS A 446 11.19 12.14 -13.41
N PHE A 447 10.76 12.65 -12.26
CA PHE A 447 9.79 13.74 -12.19
C PHE A 447 10.33 15.04 -12.80
N ARG A 448 11.63 15.34 -12.62
CA ARG A 448 12.29 16.45 -13.33
C ARG A 448 12.26 16.28 -14.85
N GLY A 449 12.46 15.05 -15.34
CA GLY A 449 12.35 14.73 -16.77
C GLY A 449 10.94 14.92 -17.32
N GLU A 450 9.91 14.50 -16.57
CA GLU A 450 8.50 14.71 -16.91
C GLU A 450 8.13 16.19 -16.94
N LEU A 451 8.54 16.97 -15.91
CA LEU A 451 8.33 18.42 -15.86
C LEU A 451 8.94 19.13 -17.07
N ARG A 452 10.15 18.75 -17.50
CA ARG A 452 10.77 19.31 -18.71
C ARG A 452 9.98 19.00 -19.98
N ARG A 453 9.43 17.78 -20.10
CA ARG A 453 8.62 17.38 -21.28
C ARG A 453 7.36 18.23 -21.43
N ILE A 454 6.74 18.63 -20.32
CA ILE A 454 5.54 19.48 -20.33
C ILE A 454 5.86 20.99 -20.25
N GLY A 455 7.12 21.36 -20.56
CA GLY A 455 7.54 22.76 -20.70
C GLY A 455 7.84 23.50 -19.40
N PHE A 456 7.99 22.80 -18.26
CA PHE A 456 8.34 23.42 -16.98
C PHE A 456 9.86 23.45 -16.73
N ASN A 457 10.40 24.62 -16.40
CA ASN A 457 11.83 24.77 -16.07
C ASN A 457 12.10 24.41 -14.60
N SER A 458 12.52 23.17 -14.34
CA SER A 458 12.82 22.69 -12.99
C SER A 458 14.17 23.15 -12.42
N ASN A 459 14.98 23.92 -13.14
CA ASN A 459 16.36 24.24 -12.73
C ASN A 459 16.45 25.18 -11.52
N SER A 460 15.38 25.95 -11.26
CA SER A 460 15.26 26.81 -10.08
C SER A 460 14.96 26.01 -8.79
N ILE A 461 14.44 24.80 -8.91
CA ILE A 461 14.09 23.93 -7.80
C ILE A 461 15.30 23.07 -7.45
N ARG A 462 16.19 23.58 -6.59
CA ARG A 462 17.36 22.85 -6.08
C ARG A 462 17.09 22.16 -4.75
N GLU A 463 16.20 22.74 -3.95
CA GLU A 463 15.87 22.27 -2.61
C GLU A 463 14.36 22.11 -2.46
N GLU A 464 13.94 21.23 -1.55
CA GLU A 464 12.53 20.93 -1.25
C GLU A 464 11.72 22.22 -1.00
N GLN A 465 12.32 23.19 -0.29
CA GLN A 465 11.70 24.46 0.04
C GLN A 465 11.32 25.32 -1.17
N HIS A 466 11.95 25.13 -2.33
CA HIS A 466 11.62 25.87 -3.55
C HIS A 466 10.40 25.32 -4.29
N VAL A 467 9.93 24.11 -3.94
CA VAL A 467 8.79 23.49 -4.62
C VAL A 467 7.47 24.17 -4.26
N GLY A 468 7.30 24.55 -2.99
CA GLY A 468 6.08 25.23 -2.50
C GLY A 468 5.78 26.55 -3.24
N PRO A 469 6.76 27.47 -3.37
CA PRO A 469 6.62 28.67 -4.19
C PRO A 469 6.28 28.38 -5.66
N ALA A 470 6.91 27.38 -6.27
CA ALA A 470 6.64 27.01 -7.66
C ALA A 470 5.20 26.53 -7.87
N ILE A 471 4.66 25.73 -6.94
CA ILE A 471 3.26 25.29 -6.97
C ILE A 471 2.31 26.51 -6.91
N LYS A 472 2.57 27.47 -6.03
CA LYS A 472 1.74 28.69 -5.92
C LYS A 472 1.75 29.50 -7.22
N THR A 473 2.91 29.63 -7.87
CA THR A 473 3.00 30.32 -9.17
C THR A 473 2.14 29.63 -10.24
N CYS A 474 2.21 28.29 -10.32
CA CYS A 474 1.36 27.52 -11.24
C CYS A 474 -0.13 27.66 -10.90
N GLU A 475 -0.51 27.66 -9.63
CA GLU A 475 -1.90 27.86 -9.20
C GLU A 475 -2.45 29.25 -9.62
N VAL A 476 -1.64 30.30 -9.47
CA VAL A 476 -2.00 31.65 -9.93
C VAL A 476 -2.14 31.72 -11.45
N GLN A 477 -1.23 31.08 -12.20
CA GLN A 477 -1.31 31.00 -13.67
C GLN A 477 -2.57 30.26 -14.12
N ARG A 478 -2.92 29.17 -13.43
CA ARG A 478 -4.15 28.41 -13.70
C ARG A 478 -5.39 29.27 -13.48
N GLN A 479 -5.47 29.98 -12.36
CA GLN A 479 -6.57 30.90 -12.07
C GLN A 479 -6.68 32.04 -13.10
N ALA A 480 -5.54 32.58 -13.56
CA ALA A 480 -5.53 33.60 -14.60
C ALA A 480 -6.10 33.08 -15.94
N LEU A 481 -5.81 31.83 -16.31
CA LEU A 481 -6.37 31.19 -17.51
C LEU A 481 -7.86 30.83 -17.36
N ASP A 482 -8.28 30.48 -16.15
CA ASP A 482 -9.71 30.25 -15.84
C ASP A 482 -10.52 31.55 -15.93
N ASN A 483 -9.93 32.68 -15.54
CA ASN A 483 -10.57 34.00 -15.53
C ASN A 483 -10.54 34.75 -16.86
N LYS A 484 -9.91 34.20 -17.91
CA LYS A 484 -9.96 34.81 -19.24
C LYS A 484 -11.39 34.69 -19.77
N ASN A 485 -12.00 35.79 -20.25
CA ASN A 485 -13.41 35.85 -20.68
C ASN A 485 -13.74 34.75 -21.71
N LYS A 486 -14.28 33.62 -21.24
CA LYS A 486 -14.78 32.53 -22.07
C LYS A 486 -16.24 32.78 -22.37
N ARG A 487 -16.64 32.61 -23.62
CA ARG A 487 -18.07 32.53 -23.95
C ARG A 487 -18.67 31.38 -23.14
N THR A 488 -19.72 31.67 -22.39
CA THR A 488 -20.44 30.71 -21.56
C THR A 488 -21.92 30.82 -21.86
N PHE A 489 -22.60 29.68 -21.89
CA PHE A 489 -24.05 29.66 -22.03
C PHE A 489 -24.65 30.23 -20.73
N MET A 490 -25.25 31.41 -20.83
CA MET A 490 -25.72 32.21 -19.69
C MET A 490 -26.99 31.69 -18.99
N PRO A 491 -27.94 31.04 -19.67
CA PRO A 491 -29.11 30.49 -18.99
C PRO A 491 -28.70 29.57 -17.84
N ALA A 492 -29.45 29.62 -16.74
CA ALA A 492 -29.14 28.82 -15.57
C ALA A 492 -29.12 27.33 -15.92
N ALA A 493 -28.06 26.64 -15.50
CA ALA A 493 -27.97 25.18 -15.57
C ALA A 493 -29.15 24.54 -14.82
N TYR A 494 -29.62 23.40 -15.33
CA TYR A 494 -30.56 22.60 -14.57
C TYR A 494 -29.81 21.98 -13.37
N PRO A 495 -30.41 21.93 -12.17
CA PRO A 495 -29.79 21.32 -11.00
C PRO A 495 -29.26 19.91 -11.29
N GLU A 496 -28.09 19.56 -10.78
CA GLU A 496 -27.56 18.21 -10.95
C GLU A 496 -28.43 17.21 -10.18
N GLU A 497 -29.22 16.44 -10.93
CA GLU A 497 -30.08 15.37 -10.43
C GLU A 497 -29.72 14.06 -11.14
N PRO A 498 -29.83 12.90 -10.46
CA PRO A 498 -29.71 11.60 -11.11
C PRO A 498 -30.66 11.49 -12.31
N ASP A 499 -30.18 10.85 -13.38
CA ASP A 499 -30.89 10.69 -14.67
C ASP A 499 -31.22 11.97 -15.44
N VAL A 500 -30.65 13.11 -15.03
CA VAL A 500 -30.66 14.34 -15.83
C VAL A 500 -29.25 14.58 -16.38
N LEU A 501 -29.09 14.54 -17.70
CA LEU A 501 -27.82 14.87 -18.36
C LEU A 501 -27.53 16.37 -18.25
N GLY A 502 -28.55 17.19 -18.48
CA GLY A 502 -28.45 18.65 -18.41
C GLY A 502 -29.19 19.33 -19.58
N LYS A 503 -29.09 20.66 -19.65
CA LYS A 503 -29.64 21.42 -20.79
C LYS A 503 -28.72 21.32 -22.00
N ILE A 504 -29.29 21.28 -23.21
CA ILE A 504 -28.53 21.20 -24.47
C ILE A 504 -27.38 22.22 -24.53
N GLY A 505 -27.62 23.50 -24.22
CA GLY A 505 -26.60 24.55 -24.22
C GLY A 505 -25.43 24.35 -23.26
N HIS A 506 -25.59 23.51 -22.22
CA HIS A 506 -24.54 23.15 -21.27
C HIS A 506 -23.85 21.83 -21.59
N LEU A 507 -24.37 21.02 -22.51
CA LEU A 507 -23.84 19.69 -22.81
C LEU A 507 -22.72 19.69 -23.86
N ALA A 508 -22.57 20.79 -24.59
CA ALA A 508 -21.57 20.91 -25.64
C ALA A 508 -20.89 22.29 -25.64
N TRP A 509 -19.64 22.29 -26.11
CA TRP A 509 -18.91 23.49 -26.48
C TRP A 509 -18.78 23.60 -28.00
N VAL A 510 -18.60 24.83 -28.47
CA VAL A 510 -18.22 25.15 -29.85
C VAL A 510 -17.05 26.11 -29.79
N GLU A 511 -15.95 25.78 -30.46
CA GLU A 511 -14.69 26.53 -30.43
C GLU A 511 -14.80 27.85 -31.23
N GLU A 512 -15.36 27.78 -32.44
CA GLU A 512 -15.40 28.92 -33.36
C GLU A 512 -16.55 29.89 -33.05
N ASP A 513 -16.29 31.19 -33.21
CA ASP A 513 -17.20 32.24 -32.76
C ASP A 513 -18.45 32.38 -33.65
N ASP A 514 -18.21 32.46 -34.94
CA ASP A 514 -19.20 32.54 -36.01
C ASP A 514 -20.06 31.27 -36.09
N VAL A 515 -19.43 30.10 -36.01
CA VAL A 515 -20.14 28.81 -36.01
C VAL A 515 -21.08 28.72 -34.82
N ALA A 516 -20.63 29.05 -33.60
CA ALA A 516 -21.50 28.96 -32.43
C ALA A 516 -22.69 29.91 -32.51
N ALA A 517 -22.54 31.10 -33.11
CA ALA A 517 -23.66 32.01 -33.33
C ALA A 517 -24.74 31.35 -34.20
N VAL A 518 -24.32 30.76 -35.32
CA VAL A 518 -25.23 30.14 -36.30
C VAL A 518 -25.86 28.85 -35.77
N LEU A 519 -25.09 28.00 -35.09
CA LEU A 519 -25.61 26.78 -34.47
C LEU A 519 -26.58 27.08 -33.32
N SER A 520 -26.25 28.02 -32.44
CA SER A 520 -27.12 28.40 -31.32
C SER A 520 -28.42 29.04 -31.82
N TRP A 521 -28.34 29.84 -32.88
CA TRP A 521 -29.53 30.40 -33.53
C TRP A 521 -30.38 29.32 -34.22
N HIS A 522 -29.75 28.39 -34.93
CA HIS A 522 -30.45 27.28 -35.58
C HIS A 522 -31.19 26.41 -34.56
N MET A 523 -30.56 26.18 -33.40
CA MET A 523 -31.09 25.41 -32.27
C MET A 523 -31.85 26.25 -31.25
N ARG A 524 -32.21 27.51 -31.54
CA ARG A 524 -32.78 28.44 -30.53
C ARG A 524 -34.02 27.91 -29.80
N GLY A 525 -34.80 27.03 -30.46
CA GLY A 525 -35.97 26.40 -29.88
C GLY A 525 -35.65 25.25 -28.92
N ASP A 526 -34.48 24.64 -29.10
CA ASP A 526 -34.08 23.38 -28.46
C ASP A 526 -32.88 23.54 -27.50
N ILE A 527 -32.13 24.65 -27.58
CA ILE A 527 -30.90 24.86 -26.82
C ILE A 527 -31.12 24.90 -25.28
N ASP A 528 -32.32 25.25 -24.83
CA ASP A 528 -32.70 25.26 -23.41
C ASP A 528 -33.42 23.97 -22.96
N VAL A 529 -33.59 22.98 -23.84
CA VAL A 529 -34.25 21.70 -23.51
C VAL A 529 -33.39 20.90 -22.52
N VAL A 530 -34.02 20.36 -21.48
CA VAL A 530 -33.37 19.46 -20.51
C VAL A 530 -33.41 18.03 -21.01
N VAL A 531 -32.24 17.40 -21.09
CA VAL A 531 -32.07 16.01 -21.51
C VAL A 531 -32.03 15.12 -20.27
N THR A 532 -32.83 14.05 -20.29
CA THR A 532 -32.92 13.05 -19.22
C THR A 532 -32.70 11.65 -19.79
N ASN A 533 -32.23 10.70 -18.98
CA ASN A 533 -32.00 9.33 -19.44
C ASN A 533 -33.32 8.60 -19.74
N THR A 534 -34.34 8.80 -18.89
CA THR A 534 -35.60 8.04 -18.90
C THR A 534 -36.84 8.91 -19.05
N MET A 535 -37.89 8.35 -19.64
CA MET A 535 -39.18 9.01 -19.81
C MET A 535 -39.86 9.34 -18.48
N GLU A 536 -39.66 8.51 -17.45
CA GLU A 536 -40.12 8.76 -16.09
C GLU A 536 -39.52 10.04 -15.53
N LYS A 537 -38.21 10.24 -15.78
CA LYS A 537 -37.50 11.43 -15.31
C LYS A 537 -37.89 12.68 -16.09
N ALA A 538 -38.08 12.59 -17.41
CA ALA A 538 -38.63 13.70 -18.19
C ALA A 538 -40.00 14.16 -17.65
N LYS A 539 -40.90 13.22 -17.33
CA LYS A 539 -42.21 13.54 -16.73
C LYS A 539 -42.09 14.17 -15.35
N ASP A 540 -41.10 13.75 -14.55
CA ASP A 540 -40.79 14.37 -13.25
C ASP A 540 -40.38 15.84 -13.42
N VAL A 541 -39.41 16.13 -14.30
CA VAL A 541 -38.96 17.49 -14.60
C VAL A 541 -40.10 18.35 -15.15
N TYR A 542 -40.93 17.80 -16.03
CA TYR A 542 -42.11 18.48 -16.56
C TYR A 542 -43.09 18.88 -15.45
N ARG A 543 -43.41 17.97 -14.52
CA ARG A 543 -44.30 18.25 -13.38
C ARG A 543 -43.70 19.29 -12.43
N LYS A 544 -42.43 19.15 -12.05
CA LYS A 544 -41.71 20.06 -11.14
C LYS A 544 -41.69 21.50 -11.66
N THR A 545 -41.62 21.65 -12.98
CA THR A 545 -41.55 22.96 -13.64
C THR A 545 -42.91 23.49 -14.09
N ASN A 546 -44.02 22.81 -13.71
CA ASN A 546 -45.37 23.12 -14.15
C ASN A 546 -45.48 23.24 -15.69
N GLY A 547 -44.77 22.38 -16.41
CA GLY A 547 -44.72 22.36 -17.87
C GLY A 547 -43.97 23.52 -18.54
N LYS A 548 -43.31 24.38 -17.77
CA LYS A 548 -42.54 25.52 -18.32
C LYS A 548 -41.23 25.11 -18.98
N GLN A 549 -40.59 24.05 -18.47
CA GLN A 549 -39.32 23.56 -19.00
C GLN A 549 -39.58 22.52 -20.09
N GLN A 550 -38.98 22.73 -21.26
CA GLN A 550 -38.96 21.70 -22.30
C GLN A 550 -37.99 20.60 -21.90
N VAL A 551 -38.40 19.35 -22.11
CA VAL A 551 -37.69 18.15 -21.68
C VAL A 551 -37.67 17.11 -22.78
N VAL A 552 -36.60 16.33 -22.87
CA VAL A 552 -36.49 15.17 -23.74
C VAL A 552 -35.89 13.99 -22.97
N ALA A 553 -36.41 12.79 -23.21
CA ALA A 553 -35.88 11.57 -22.64
C ALA A 553 -35.10 10.79 -23.70
N VAL A 554 -33.87 10.39 -23.39
CA VAL A 554 -32.97 9.66 -24.30
C VAL A 554 -33.60 8.36 -24.79
N ASP A 555 -34.28 7.62 -23.90
CA ASP A 555 -34.99 6.38 -24.23
C ASP A 555 -36.16 6.57 -25.23
N SER A 556 -36.73 7.77 -25.30
CA SER A 556 -37.79 8.14 -26.24
C SER A 556 -37.26 8.64 -27.59
N ILE A 557 -35.95 8.95 -27.67
CA ILE A 557 -35.33 9.47 -28.87
C ILE A 557 -35.06 8.32 -29.86
N ARG A 558 -35.67 8.40 -31.04
CA ARG A 558 -35.33 7.52 -32.15
C ARG A 558 -33.89 7.80 -32.58
N ARG A 559 -33.04 6.77 -32.58
CA ARG A 559 -31.70 6.86 -33.21
C ARG A 559 -31.87 7.18 -34.70
N ARG A 560 -31.50 8.40 -35.11
CA ARG A 560 -31.42 8.75 -36.52
C ARG A 560 -30.17 8.12 -37.12
N ASN A 561 -30.34 7.42 -38.23
CA ASN A 561 -29.23 7.05 -39.09
C ASN A 561 -28.83 8.28 -39.91
N LEU A 562 -27.99 9.14 -39.34
CA LEU A 562 -27.40 10.24 -40.09
C LEU A 562 -26.46 9.69 -41.18
N PRO A 563 -26.40 10.32 -42.36
CA PRO A 563 -25.44 9.92 -43.39
C PRO A 563 -24.01 9.96 -42.86
N SER A 564 -23.25 8.87 -43.05
CA SER A 564 -21.85 8.80 -42.63
C SER A 564 -20.91 9.64 -43.51
N VAL A 565 -21.38 10.09 -44.67
CA VAL A 565 -20.63 10.89 -45.65
C VAL A 565 -21.46 12.08 -46.12
N LEU A 566 -20.79 13.20 -46.38
CA LEU A 566 -21.42 14.41 -46.91
C LEU A 566 -22.01 14.15 -48.31
N PRO A 567 -23.15 14.79 -48.66
CA PRO A 567 -23.83 14.55 -49.94
C PRO A 567 -22.93 14.65 -51.17
N HIS A 568 -22.04 15.64 -51.24
CA HIS A 568 -21.14 15.83 -52.38
C HIS A 568 -20.16 14.67 -52.60
N MET A 569 -19.77 13.93 -51.54
CA MET A 569 -18.84 12.81 -51.65
C MET A 569 -19.40 11.62 -52.45
N ARG A 570 -20.71 11.59 -52.71
CA ARG A 570 -21.35 10.60 -53.58
C ARG A 570 -21.05 10.85 -55.06
N ASN A 571 -20.66 12.07 -55.43
CA ASN A 571 -20.26 12.43 -56.78
C ASN A 571 -18.80 12.91 -56.78
N LYS A 572 -17.88 12.04 -57.22
CA LYS A 572 -16.44 12.32 -57.25
C LYS A 572 -16.03 13.47 -58.16
N SER A 573 -16.90 13.89 -59.09
CA SER A 573 -16.62 14.98 -60.03
C SER A 573 -16.91 16.37 -59.47
N PHE A 574 -17.61 16.48 -58.33
CA PHE A 574 -17.93 17.75 -57.71
C PHE A 574 -17.06 17.98 -56.46
N VAL A 575 -16.24 19.04 -56.51
CA VAL A 575 -15.45 19.51 -55.37
C VAL A 575 -16.09 20.80 -54.85
N PRO A 576 -16.66 20.80 -53.64
CA PRO A 576 -17.34 21.98 -53.11
C PRO A 576 -16.36 23.03 -52.60
N THR A 577 -16.72 24.30 -52.74
CA THR A 577 -16.06 25.44 -52.07
C THR A 577 -16.68 25.69 -50.69
N GLY A 578 -15.98 26.41 -49.82
CA GLY A 578 -16.49 26.80 -48.50
C GLY A 578 -16.53 25.71 -47.43
N ASN A 579 -15.62 24.72 -47.51
CA ASN A 579 -15.35 23.70 -46.47
C ASN A 579 -16.61 23.09 -45.81
N PRO A 580 -17.47 22.37 -46.56
CA PRO A 580 -18.69 21.80 -46.01
C PRO A 580 -18.39 20.77 -44.92
N LYS A 581 -19.01 20.95 -43.74
CA LYS A 581 -18.95 20.01 -42.61
C LYS A 581 -20.32 19.80 -41.99
N PHE A 582 -20.60 18.61 -41.45
CA PHE A 582 -21.83 18.42 -40.70
C PHE A 582 -21.82 19.30 -39.45
N ALA A 583 -22.94 19.96 -39.19
CA ALA A 583 -23.11 20.83 -38.02
C ALA A 583 -22.88 20.07 -36.69
N LEU A 584 -23.20 18.77 -36.67
CA LEU A 584 -22.98 17.90 -35.51
C LEU A 584 -21.49 17.75 -35.14
N ASP A 585 -20.58 17.84 -36.11
CA ASP A 585 -19.15 17.61 -35.91
C ASP A 585 -18.42 18.82 -35.31
N TYR A 586 -19.11 19.97 -35.16
CA TYR A 586 -18.59 21.15 -34.47
C TYR A 586 -18.81 21.13 -32.95
N PHE A 587 -19.59 20.19 -32.43
CA PHE A 587 -19.86 20.09 -31.00
C PHE A 587 -18.80 19.27 -30.27
N MET A 588 -18.29 19.82 -29.18
CA MET A 588 -17.42 19.13 -28.22
C MET A 588 -18.24 18.79 -26.97
N PHE A 589 -18.61 17.53 -26.79
CA PHE A 589 -19.52 17.10 -25.71
C PHE A 589 -18.81 16.99 -24.35
N GLN A 590 -19.43 17.53 -23.31
CA GLN A 590 -18.88 17.56 -21.94
C GLN A 590 -19.19 16.29 -21.13
N LYS A 591 -20.37 15.69 -21.35
CA LYS A 591 -20.88 14.52 -20.64
C LYS A 591 -21.39 13.51 -21.66
N ASP A 592 -21.05 12.24 -21.49
CA ASP A 592 -21.51 11.11 -22.32
C ASP A 592 -21.59 11.41 -23.84
N PRO A 593 -20.44 11.44 -24.55
CA PRO A 593 -20.38 11.88 -25.94
C PRO A 593 -21.27 11.08 -26.90
N GLU A 594 -21.45 9.78 -26.68
CA GLU A 594 -22.26 8.93 -27.56
C GLU A 594 -23.75 9.25 -27.43
N THR A 595 -24.23 9.37 -26.20
CA THR A 595 -25.61 9.76 -25.91
C THR A 595 -25.89 11.18 -26.38
N CYS A 596 -25.01 12.14 -26.04
CA CYS A 596 -25.16 13.52 -26.49
C CYS A 596 -25.15 13.64 -28.01
N ARG A 597 -24.28 12.91 -28.71
CA ARG A 597 -24.28 12.90 -30.18
C ARG A 597 -25.60 12.40 -30.76
N THR A 598 -26.21 11.38 -30.15
CA THR A 598 -27.53 10.84 -30.56
C THR A 598 -28.67 11.85 -30.31
N VAL A 599 -28.62 12.55 -29.19
CA VAL A 599 -29.59 13.59 -28.81
C VAL A 599 -29.48 14.78 -29.75
N PHE A 600 -28.27 15.32 -29.93
CA PHE A 600 -28.02 16.48 -30.80
C PHE A 600 -28.35 16.17 -32.27
N ALA A 601 -28.07 14.95 -32.74
CA ALA A 601 -28.46 14.48 -34.08
C ALA A 601 -29.98 14.60 -34.34
N ASN A 602 -30.81 14.49 -33.30
CA ASN A 602 -32.25 14.65 -33.42
C ASN A 602 -32.69 16.12 -33.48
N PHE A 603 -31.98 17.03 -32.81
CA PHE A 603 -32.29 18.46 -32.89
C PHE A 603 -31.73 19.11 -34.16
N ILE A 604 -30.46 18.85 -34.48
CA ILE A 604 -29.77 19.54 -35.59
C ILE A 604 -29.90 18.83 -36.93
N GLY A 605 -30.23 17.53 -36.93
CA GLY A 605 -30.38 16.74 -38.15
C GLY A 605 -29.08 16.61 -38.95
N ASP A 606 -29.22 16.61 -40.27
CA ASP A 606 -28.15 16.47 -41.26
C ASP A 606 -27.65 17.83 -41.78
N ALA A 607 -27.87 18.91 -41.01
CA ALA A 607 -27.47 20.25 -41.39
C ALA A 607 -25.95 20.34 -41.66
N ILE A 608 -25.57 21.14 -42.64
CA ILE A 608 -24.18 21.34 -43.08
C ILE A 608 -23.81 22.80 -42.91
N VAL A 609 -22.63 23.06 -42.34
CA VAL A 609 -22.03 24.39 -42.23
C VAL A 609 -21.07 24.61 -43.40
N LEU A 610 -21.14 25.78 -44.04
CA LEU A 610 -20.23 26.26 -45.09
C LEU A 610 -19.73 27.67 -44.77
N ASP A 611 -18.64 28.10 -45.39
CA ASP A 611 -18.02 29.40 -45.10
C ASP A 611 -18.92 30.59 -45.45
N THR A 612 -19.55 30.61 -46.63
CA THR A 612 -20.35 31.75 -47.11
C THR A 612 -21.68 31.35 -47.74
N LEU A 613 -22.59 32.32 -47.92
CA LEU A 613 -23.86 32.13 -48.63
C LEU A 613 -23.66 31.68 -50.09
N ASP A 614 -22.65 32.24 -50.78
CA ASP A 614 -22.35 31.89 -52.17
C ASP A 614 -21.89 30.44 -52.29
N ASP A 615 -21.05 30.00 -51.36
CA ASP A 615 -20.61 28.59 -51.28
C ASP A 615 -21.79 27.67 -51.00
N ALA A 616 -22.68 28.03 -50.07
CA ALA A 616 -23.89 27.26 -49.76
C ALA A 616 -24.84 27.17 -50.97
N THR A 617 -24.99 28.24 -51.74
CA THR A 617 -25.86 28.28 -52.93
C THR A 617 -25.30 27.43 -54.07
N LYS A 618 -23.99 27.52 -54.32
CA LYS A 618 -23.27 26.66 -55.28
C LYS A 618 -23.36 25.19 -54.87
N TYR A 619 -23.10 24.90 -53.59
CA TYR A 619 -23.18 23.56 -53.03
C TYR A 619 -24.56 22.94 -53.23
N ARG A 620 -25.63 23.70 -52.92
CA ARG A 620 -27.00 23.25 -53.13
C ARG A 620 -27.27 22.95 -54.60
N THR A 621 -26.92 23.87 -55.50
CA THR A 621 -27.18 23.75 -56.95
C THR A 621 -26.59 22.47 -57.55
N GLU A 622 -25.40 22.07 -57.10
CA GLU A 622 -24.76 20.84 -57.55
C GLU A 622 -25.33 19.60 -56.87
N VAL A 623 -25.53 19.63 -55.53
CA VAL A 623 -26.01 18.47 -54.78
C VAL A 623 -27.43 18.08 -55.17
N THR A 624 -28.33 19.03 -55.43
CA THR A 624 -29.72 18.74 -55.80
C THR A 624 -29.87 18.00 -57.14
N LYS A 625 -28.83 17.98 -57.98
CA LYS A 625 -28.83 17.22 -59.24
C LYS A 625 -28.83 15.71 -59.03
N PHE A 626 -28.32 15.24 -57.89
CA PHE A 626 -28.12 13.80 -57.65
C PHE A 626 -28.49 13.32 -56.23
N SER A 627 -28.81 14.23 -55.30
CA SER A 627 -29.24 13.89 -53.94
C SER A 627 -30.15 14.97 -53.36
N ALA A 628 -31.00 14.61 -52.40
CA ALA A 628 -31.65 15.60 -51.55
C ALA A 628 -30.58 16.42 -50.81
N CYS A 629 -30.79 17.74 -50.76
CA CYS A 629 -29.87 18.67 -50.11
C CYS A 629 -30.40 19.05 -48.72
N PRO A 630 -29.63 18.84 -47.64
CA PRO A 630 -30.04 19.19 -46.28
C PRO A 630 -30.07 20.70 -46.08
N THR A 631 -30.45 21.12 -44.87
CA THR A 631 -30.35 22.54 -44.49
C THR A 631 -28.88 22.96 -44.48
N LEU A 632 -28.58 24.09 -45.13
CA LEU A 632 -27.24 24.66 -45.17
C LEU A 632 -27.17 25.91 -44.30
N LEU A 633 -26.08 26.04 -43.56
CA LEU A 633 -25.79 27.13 -42.64
C LEU A 633 -24.48 27.79 -43.07
N ALA A 634 -24.51 29.06 -43.45
CA ALA A 634 -23.31 29.82 -43.75
C ALA A 634 -22.74 30.41 -42.45
N ARG A 635 -21.41 30.38 -42.28
CA ARG A 635 -20.72 31.03 -41.14
C ARG A 635 -20.97 32.54 -41.09
N THR A 636 -21.24 33.14 -42.24
CA THR A 636 -21.66 34.54 -42.39
C THR A 636 -23.05 34.85 -41.80
N GLY A 637 -23.83 33.83 -41.45
CA GLY A 637 -25.10 33.97 -40.71
C GLY A 637 -26.34 33.52 -41.47
N GLU A 638 -26.25 33.12 -42.72
CA GLU A 638 -27.41 32.79 -43.55
C GLU A 638 -27.81 31.31 -43.46
N ARG A 639 -29.12 31.05 -43.58
CA ARG A 639 -29.67 29.68 -43.70
C ARG A 639 -30.37 29.47 -45.02
N ILE A 640 -30.02 28.38 -45.69
CA ILE A 640 -30.77 27.81 -46.81
C ILE A 640 -31.50 26.58 -46.30
N ALA A 641 -32.82 26.64 -46.19
CA ALA A 641 -33.63 25.50 -45.78
C ALA A 641 -33.49 24.33 -46.77
N SER A 642 -33.77 23.10 -46.33
CA SER A 642 -33.76 21.92 -47.21
C SER A 642 -34.68 22.04 -48.44
N THR A 643 -35.76 22.83 -48.34
CA THR A 643 -36.66 23.20 -49.45
C THR A 643 -36.04 24.18 -50.45
N GLY A 644 -34.92 24.82 -50.11
CA GLY A 644 -34.23 25.82 -50.94
C GLY A 644 -34.65 27.25 -50.65
N LYS A 645 -35.49 27.48 -49.64
CA LYS A 645 -35.85 28.82 -49.19
C LYS A 645 -34.69 29.47 -48.44
N PHE A 646 -34.27 30.65 -48.87
CA PHE A 646 -33.29 31.50 -48.20
C PHE A 646 -33.69 32.99 -48.34
N GLY A 647 -33.12 33.87 -47.51
CA GLY A 647 -33.48 35.29 -47.45
C GLY A 647 -34.58 35.64 -46.44
N GLY A 648 -34.63 36.92 -46.03
CA GLY A 648 -35.51 37.45 -44.99
C GLY A 648 -34.96 37.33 -43.56
N ALA A 649 -35.48 38.14 -42.63
CA ALA A 649 -34.96 38.23 -41.25
C ALA A 649 -34.96 36.89 -40.49
N GLN A 650 -35.86 35.96 -40.83
CA GLN A 650 -35.94 34.64 -40.21
C GLN A 650 -34.88 33.64 -40.71
N ASN A 651 -34.11 33.99 -41.75
CA ASN A 651 -33.03 33.16 -42.31
C ASN A 651 -31.64 33.80 -42.14
N ARG A 652 -31.53 34.75 -41.21
CA ARG A 652 -30.27 35.40 -40.84
C ARG A 652 -30.05 35.27 -39.34
N ALA A 653 -28.90 34.76 -38.94
CA ALA A 653 -28.47 34.62 -37.56
C ALA A 653 -28.17 36.00 -36.96
N PRO A 654 -28.59 36.27 -35.70
CA PRO A 654 -28.15 37.43 -34.95
C PRO A 654 -26.64 37.39 -34.68
N SER A 655 -26.03 38.54 -34.41
CA SER A 655 -24.64 38.58 -33.94
C SER A 655 -24.51 37.97 -32.53
N LEU A 656 -23.30 37.56 -32.15
CA LEU A 656 -23.05 37.00 -30.80
C LEU A 656 -23.57 37.89 -29.66
N ALA A 657 -23.41 39.22 -29.79
CA ALA A 657 -23.91 40.18 -28.81
C ALA A 657 -25.45 40.18 -28.70
N GLN A 658 -26.14 39.96 -29.81
CA GLN A 658 -27.61 39.93 -29.87
C GLN A 658 -28.21 38.61 -29.37
N LEU A 659 -27.40 37.56 -29.22
CA LEU A 659 -27.86 36.29 -28.64
C LEU A 659 -27.99 36.36 -27.10
N HIS A 660 -27.54 37.45 -26.47
CA HIS A 660 -27.69 37.71 -25.02
C HIS A 660 -27.26 36.52 -24.13
N GLY A 661 -26.20 35.81 -24.52
CA GLY A 661 -25.69 34.65 -23.78
C GLY A 661 -26.42 33.32 -24.04
N ASN A 662 -27.45 33.29 -24.89
CA ASN A 662 -28.05 32.07 -25.44
C ASN A 662 -27.18 31.51 -26.57
N VAL A 663 -25.91 31.24 -26.27
CA VAL A 663 -24.91 30.75 -27.21
C VAL A 663 -24.08 29.65 -26.55
N PHE A 664 -23.74 28.60 -27.30
CA PHE A 664 -22.88 27.51 -26.81
C PHE A 664 -21.56 28.05 -26.26
N GLY A 665 -21.09 27.46 -25.15
CA GLY A 665 -19.84 27.86 -24.52
C GLY A 665 -18.60 27.51 -25.35
N GLU A 666 -17.48 28.15 -25.06
CA GLU A 666 -16.16 27.82 -25.61
C GLU A 666 -15.47 26.73 -24.76
N PRO A 667 -14.74 25.78 -25.35
CA PRO A 667 -14.04 24.74 -24.59
C PRO A 667 -12.91 25.29 -23.70
N PRO A 668 -12.52 24.58 -22.63
CA PRO A 668 -11.40 24.98 -21.78
C PRO A 668 -10.07 24.98 -22.56
N VAL A 669 -9.23 25.97 -22.30
CA VAL A 669 -7.93 26.15 -22.96
C VAL A 669 -6.99 25.00 -22.57
N LYS A 670 -6.40 24.31 -23.55
CA LYS A 670 -5.44 23.18 -23.36
C LYS A 670 -4.28 23.48 -22.40
N ASP A 671 -3.95 24.76 -22.19
CA ASP A 671 -2.93 25.21 -21.25
C ASP A 671 -3.31 24.98 -19.77
N VAL A 672 -4.61 24.92 -19.43
CA VAL A 672 -5.08 24.67 -18.05
C VAL A 672 -4.73 23.25 -17.61
N ASP A 673 -4.98 22.26 -18.48
CA ASP A 673 -4.66 20.86 -18.22
C ASP A 673 -3.14 20.65 -18.07
N ARG A 674 -2.36 21.30 -18.93
CA ARG A 674 -0.88 21.28 -18.84
C ARG A 674 -0.39 21.84 -17.51
N ILE A 675 -0.92 22.98 -17.05
CA ILE A 675 -0.52 23.58 -15.75
C ILE A 675 -0.98 22.71 -14.58
N GLN A 676 -2.15 22.07 -14.69
CA GLN A 676 -2.62 21.11 -13.69
C GLN A 676 -1.66 19.92 -13.57
N GLU A 677 -1.18 19.38 -14.69
CA GLU A 677 -0.19 18.30 -14.70
C GLU A 677 1.15 18.76 -14.09
N GLN A 678 1.60 19.99 -14.37
CA GLN A 678 2.79 20.58 -13.73
C GLN A 678 2.65 20.63 -12.21
N ILE A 679 1.49 21.05 -11.68
CA ILE A 679 1.21 21.08 -10.24
C ILE A 679 1.31 19.68 -9.62
N GLN A 680 0.74 18.65 -10.27
CA GLN A 680 0.78 17.27 -9.76
C GLN A 680 2.19 16.72 -9.72
N LEU A 681 2.99 16.97 -10.77
CA LEU A 681 4.39 16.52 -10.81
C LEU A 681 5.27 17.25 -9.80
N LEU A 682 5.04 18.56 -9.57
CA LEU A 682 5.73 19.31 -8.52
C LEU A 682 5.42 18.73 -7.12
N LYS A 683 4.17 18.35 -6.84
CA LYS A 683 3.80 17.68 -5.57
C LYS A 683 4.53 16.35 -5.40
N LYS A 684 4.62 15.53 -6.45
CA LYS A 684 5.38 14.26 -6.43
C LYS A 684 6.88 14.51 -6.20
N LEU A 685 7.44 15.51 -6.87
CA LEU A 685 8.84 15.93 -6.70
C LEU A 685 9.14 16.31 -5.23
N ALA A 686 8.26 17.10 -4.59
CA ALA A 686 8.42 17.47 -3.17
C ALA A 686 8.52 16.24 -2.26
N VAL A 687 7.64 15.25 -2.46
CA VAL A 687 7.62 14.02 -1.64
C VAL A 687 8.92 13.23 -1.78
N SER A 688 9.42 13.04 -3.01
CA SER A 688 10.69 12.32 -3.23
C SER A 688 11.89 13.08 -2.65
N MET A 689 11.96 14.40 -2.81
CA MET A 689 13.03 15.22 -2.21
C MET A 689 13.02 15.15 -0.67
N LYS A 690 11.83 15.18 -0.06
CA LYS A 690 11.69 15.03 1.40
C LYS A 690 12.16 13.66 1.87
N LYS A 691 11.73 12.58 1.20
CA LYS A 691 12.13 11.20 1.51
C LYS A 691 13.66 11.05 1.45
N GLN A 692 14.31 11.63 0.45
CA GLN A 692 15.76 11.64 0.32
C GLN A 692 16.44 12.38 1.48
N LYS A 693 15.95 13.58 1.82
CA LYS A 693 16.48 14.41 2.91
C LYS A 693 16.35 13.72 4.27
N ASP A 694 15.20 13.13 4.55
CA ASP A 694 14.94 12.41 5.80
C ASP A 694 15.86 11.18 5.92
N ALA A 695 15.98 10.38 4.86
CA ALA A 695 16.87 9.22 4.83
C ALA A 695 18.35 9.60 5.00
N LYS A 696 18.79 10.71 4.39
CA LYS A 696 20.16 11.22 4.56
C LYS A 696 20.43 11.70 5.98
N THR A 697 19.46 12.40 6.58
CA THR A 697 19.54 12.84 7.98
C THR A 697 19.62 11.67 8.95
N GLU A 698 18.84 10.61 8.71
CA GLU A 698 18.91 9.40 9.52
C GLU A 698 20.23 8.65 9.34
N LEU A 699 20.74 8.55 8.10
CA LEU A 699 22.05 7.97 7.83
C LEU A 699 23.17 8.70 8.58
N ASP A 700 23.14 10.03 8.58
CA ASP A 700 24.12 10.85 9.30
C ASP A 700 23.99 10.68 10.82
N LYS A 701 22.77 10.54 11.36
CA LYS A 701 22.56 10.22 12.79
C LYS A 701 23.11 8.84 13.15
N GLN A 702 22.90 7.83 12.32
CA GLN A 702 23.44 6.50 12.54
C GLN A 702 24.98 6.51 12.48
N LYS A 703 25.57 7.26 11.54
CA LYS A 703 27.01 7.51 11.47
C LYS A 703 27.55 8.31 12.67
N GLN A 704 26.77 9.18 13.30
CA GLN A 704 27.20 9.83 14.54
C GLN A 704 27.21 8.86 15.74
N LYS A 705 26.33 7.86 15.75
CA LYS A 705 26.37 6.77 16.75
C LYS A 705 27.58 5.83 16.56
N ASP A 706 28.26 5.88 15.41
CA ASP A 706 29.52 5.12 15.21
C ASP A 706 30.66 5.58 16.13
N THR A 707 30.59 6.76 16.74
CA THR A 707 31.57 7.17 17.75
C THR A 707 31.59 6.19 18.94
N THR A 708 30.45 5.56 19.25
CA THR A 708 30.33 4.47 20.23
C THR A 708 30.82 3.13 19.66
N PHE A 709 30.74 2.92 18.34
CA PHE A 709 31.29 1.74 17.67
C PHE A 709 32.82 1.70 17.70
N THR A 710 33.51 2.85 17.65
CA THR A 710 34.97 2.91 17.77
C THR A 710 35.44 2.40 19.14
N LEU A 711 34.69 2.69 20.21
CA LEU A 711 34.96 2.17 21.55
C LEU A 711 34.67 0.66 21.63
N LYS A 712 33.50 0.23 21.13
CA LYS A 712 33.15 -1.20 21.05
C LYS A 712 34.11 -2.03 20.21
N LYS A 713 34.70 -1.45 19.17
CA LYS A 713 35.73 -2.09 18.35
C LYS A 713 37.03 -2.28 19.12
N LYS A 714 37.41 -1.33 20.00
CA LYS A 714 38.55 -1.53 20.91
C LYS A 714 38.27 -2.64 21.92
N ASP A 715 37.06 -2.70 22.47
CA ASP A 715 36.66 -3.77 23.40
C ASP A 715 36.68 -5.15 22.71
N TYR A 716 36.21 -5.21 21.46
CA TYR A 716 36.29 -6.42 20.63
C TYR A 716 37.74 -6.89 20.41
N GLU A 717 38.65 -5.98 20.05
CA GLU A 717 40.07 -6.32 19.87
C GLU A 717 40.74 -6.75 21.19
N ALA A 718 40.35 -6.14 22.31
CA ALA A 718 40.83 -6.53 23.64
C ALA A 718 40.39 -7.96 24.01
N LEU A 719 39.12 -8.29 23.81
CA LEU A 719 38.58 -9.64 24.02
C LEU A 719 39.23 -10.68 23.11
N LYS A 720 39.51 -10.31 21.85
CA LYS A 720 40.22 -11.18 20.91
C LYS A 720 41.65 -11.48 21.35
N LYS A 721 42.36 -10.47 21.89
CA LYS A 721 43.70 -10.66 22.47
C LYS A 721 43.67 -11.52 23.73
N GLU A 722 42.65 -11.36 24.57
CA GLU A 722 42.45 -12.20 25.75
C GLU A 722 42.16 -13.65 25.36
N LEU A 723 41.33 -13.88 24.34
CA LEU A 723 41.06 -15.21 23.79
C LEU A 723 42.34 -15.88 23.29
N ALA A 724 43.16 -15.16 22.52
CA ALA A 724 44.44 -15.68 22.03
C ALA A 724 45.36 -16.11 23.19
N GLY A 725 45.43 -15.32 24.28
CA GLY A 725 46.21 -15.69 25.46
C GLY A 725 45.70 -16.94 26.18
N VAL A 726 44.38 -17.14 26.22
CA VAL A 726 43.74 -18.35 26.76
C VAL A 726 44.02 -19.56 25.87
N GLU A 727 43.93 -19.42 24.55
CA GLU A 727 44.24 -20.49 23.59
C GLU A 727 45.72 -20.91 23.65
N ASP A 728 46.62 -19.95 23.82
CA ASP A 728 48.06 -20.19 23.95
C ASP A 728 48.41 -20.90 25.28
N ALA A 729 47.69 -20.58 26.36
CA ALA A 729 47.80 -21.29 27.64
C ALA A 729 47.29 -22.74 27.55
N ILE A 730 46.16 -22.96 26.88
CA ILE A 730 45.63 -24.30 26.59
C ILE A 730 46.63 -25.11 25.74
N GLY A 731 47.23 -24.49 24.72
CA GLY A 731 48.22 -25.12 23.85
C GLY A 731 49.49 -25.54 24.59
N ARG A 732 50.06 -24.65 25.43
CA ARG A 732 51.24 -24.97 26.24
C ARG A 732 51.00 -26.13 27.19
N MET A 733 49.87 -26.14 27.90
CA MET A 733 49.57 -27.22 28.84
C MET A 733 49.27 -28.56 28.16
N SER A 734 48.79 -28.55 26.91
CA SER A 734 48.62 -29.78 26.12
C SER A 734 49.95 -30.34 25.61
N ALA A 735 50.99 -29.50 25.48
CA ALA A 735 52.33 -29.91 25.04
C ALA A 735 53.23 -30.47 26.17
N TYR A 736 52.96 -30.12 27.43
CA TYR A 736 53.74 -30.60 28.58
C TYR A 736 53.71 -32.13 28.76
N GLY A 737 52.67 -32.83 28.26
CA GLY A 737 52.59 -34.29 28.29
C GLY A 737 53.62 -35.01 27.40
N GLN A 738 54.10 -34.38 26.32
CA GLN A 738 55.08 -35.01 25.41
C GLN A 738 56.54 -34.88 25.88
N GLU A 739 56.84 -33.95 26.81
CA GLU A 739 58.21 -33.74 27.31
C GLU A 739 58.57 -34.55 28.56
N GLU A 740 57.61 -34.86 29.45
CA GLU A 740 57.85 -35.70 30.64
C GLU A 740 58.14 -37.17 30.27
N GLU A 741 57.51 -37.70 29.21
CA GLU A 741 57.77 -39.04 28.68
C GLU A 741 59.17 -39.15 28.05
N ARG A 742 59.69 -38.06 27.45
CA ARG A 742 61.06 -38.00 26.92
C ARG A 742 62.13 -37.86 28.00
N ARG A 743 61.81 -37.28 29.16
CA ARG A 743 62.79 -37.11 30.26
C ARG A 743 62.92 -38.35 31.15
N SER A 744 61.96 -39.27 31.14
CA SER A 744 61.97 -40.46 31.99
C SER A 744 62.74 -41.66 31.40
N LEU A 745 63.30 -41.55 30.19
CA LEU A 745 64.00 -42.64 29.47
C LEU A 745 65.54 -42.53 29.42
N LEU A 746 66.20 -41.66 30.20
CA LEU A 746 67.66 -41.51 30.15
C LEU A 746 68.34 -41.41 31.52
N VAL A 747 68.61 -42.57 32.15
CA VAL A 747 69.77 -42.86 33.05
C VAL A 747 70.05 -44.37 32.88
N PRO A 748 71.28 -44.86 32.61
CA PRO A 748 72.49 -44.77 33.47
C PRO A 748 73.81 -44.57 32.66
N ASP A 749 75.05 -44.46 33.14
CA ASP A 749 75.73 -44.73 34.41
C ASP A 749 77.11 -44.01 34.41
N LEU A 750 77.80 -44.08 35.54
CA LEU A 750 79.06 -43.44 35.96
C LEU A 750 80.34 -43.64 35.08
N VAL A 751 81.32 -42.71 35.23
CA VAL A 751 82.79 -42.92 35.47
C VAL A 751 83.78 -42.03 34.64
N ARG A 752 84.58 -41.24 35.41
CA ARG A 752 85.97 -40.71 35.22
C ARG A 752 86.41 -39.84 34.02
N ASN A 753 86.94 -38.66 34.39
CA ASN A 753 88.32 -38.13 34.20
C ASN A 753 88.38 -36.69 33.64
N SER A 754 88.94 -35.79 34.45
CA SER A 754 89.52 -34.48 34.07
C SER A 754 90.90 -34.67 33.40
N PRO A 755 91.65 -33.63 32.94
CA PRO A 755 91.35 -32.18 32.81
C PRO A 755 91.80 -31.54 31.45
N ARG A 756 91.53 -30.23 31.28
CA ARG A 756 92.50 -29.14 30.93
C ARG A 756 92.07 -28.15 29.80
N ARG A 757 91.67 -26.95 30.24
CA ARG A 757 92.22 -25.59 29.95
C ARG A 757 92.25 -25.05 28.49
N GLN A 758 91.50 -23.97 28.21
CA GLN A 758 91.94 -22.57 27.98
C GLN A 758 90.85 -21.76 27.21
N GLY A 759 90.67 -20.47 27.57
CA GLY A 759 89.65 -19.54 27.03
C GLY A 759 90.11 -18.76 25.78
N PRO A 760 89.72 -17.47 25.61
CA PRO A 760 88.35 -16.97 25.37
C PRO A 760 88.25 -15.97 24.18
N SER A 761 87.02 -15.41 23.95
CA SER A 761 86.67 -14.14 23.26
C SER A 761 86.83 -14.09 21.71
N THR A 762 86.05 -13.41 20.85
CA THR A 762 84.84 -12.53 20.86
C THR A 762 84.40 -12.34 19.38
N PRO A 763 83.27 -11.67 19.05
CA PRO A 763 82.45 -11.92 17.85
C PRO A 763 82.64 -10.91 16.69
N VAL A 764 82.11 -11.22 15.50
CA VAL A 764 81.89 -10.25 14.40
C VAL A 764 80.61 -10.58 13.62
N ALA A 765 79.96 -9.53 13.12
CA ALA A 765 78.64 -9.48 12.51
C ALA A 765 78.66 -9.13 11.00
N LYS A 766 77.53 -9.40 10.33
CA LYS A 766 76.88 -8.71 9.18
C LYS A 766 77.41 -8.87 7.73
N TYR A 767 76.56 -9.52 6.90
CA TYR A 767 76.03 -9.17 5.55
C TYR A 767 76.99 -8.86 4.35
N PRO A 768 76.51 -8.73 3.09
CA PRO A 768 75.91 -9.73 2.18
C PRO A 768 76.55 -9.72 0.75
N ALA A 769 76.12 -10.58 -0.17
CA ALA A 769 76.41 -10.52 -1.62
C ALA A 769 75.22 -11.15 -2.40
N SER A 770 74.57 -10.50 -3.39
CA SER A 770 74.98 -10.20 -4.79
C SER A 770 74.82 -11.43 -5.74
N PRO A 771 74.91 -11.32 -7.09
CA PRO A 771 73.75 -11.10 -7.98
C PRO A 771 73.70 -12.02 -9.25
N ARG A 772 72.66 -11.80 -10.08
CA ARG A 772 72.48 -12.02 -11.55
C ARG A 772 73.51 -12.86 -12.34
N THR A 773 73.00 -13.78 -13.19
CA THR A 773 73.17 -13.79 -14.69
C THR A 773 72.30 -14.86 -15.39
N THR A 774 71.86 -14.55 -16.61
CA THR A 774 71.11 -15.34 -17.64
C THR A 774 72.10 -16.16 -18.53
N PRO A 775 71.81 -16.72 -19.75
CA PRO A 775 70.57 -16.89 -20.59
C PRO A 775 70.45 -18.23 -21.44
N ASN A 776 69.49 -18.24 -22.39
CA ASN A 776 69.33 -19.03 -23.66
C ASN A 776 68.75 -20.48 -23.59
N ASP A 777 67.95 -21.02 -24.54
CA ASP A 777 67.57 -20.65 -25.92
C ASP A 777 66.33 -21.45 -26.45
N ALA A 778 65.79 -20.99 -27.60
CA ALA A 778 65.13 -21.71 -28.72
C ALA A 778 63.61 -22.10 -28.78
N GLY A 779 62.99 -21.75 -29.94
CA GLY A 779 61.95 -22.53 -30.68
C GLY A 779 60.54 -21.90 -30.81
N VAL A 780 60.21 -21.01 -31.77
CA VAL A 780 59.75 -21.20 -33.19
C VAL A 780 58.25 -21.59 -33.40
N ASN A 781 57.62 -20.88 -34.36
CA ASN A 781 56.27 -20.97 -34.98
C ASN A 781 55.12 -20.28 -34.20
N GLY A 782 54.34 -19.31 -34.71
CA GLY A 782 54.05 -18.88 -36.08
C GLY A 782 52.55 -19.10 -36.37
N VAL A 783 51.75 -18.02 -36.51
CA VAL A 783 50.70 -17.78 -37.52
C VAL A 783 50.04 -16.41 -37.25
N SER A 784 49.84 -15.68 -38.33
CA SER A 784 49.37 -14.31 -38.46
C SER A 784 47.92 -14.28 -38.97
N ARG A 785 47.09 -13.30 -38.58
CA ARG A 785 46.53 -12.24 -39.49
C ARG A 785 45.30 -11.48 -38.95
N ARG A 786 45.46 -10.14 -38.98
CA ARG A 786 44.58 -9.05 -39.53
C ARG A 786 43.17 -8.89 -38.96
N GLY A 787 42.62 -7.70 -38.69
CA GLY A 787 42.87 -6.25 -38.98
C GLY A 787 41.51 -5.54 -38.70
N ARG A 788 41.30 -4.23 -38.56
CA ARG A 788 42.00 -3.00 -38.98
C ARG A 788 41.28 -1.76 -38.35
N SER A 789 42.08 -0.76 -37.92
CA SER A 789 41.93 0.72 -37.99
C SER A 789 40.69 1.52 -37.51
N THR A 790 40.91 2.31 -36.44
CA THR A 790 40.83 3.80 -36.19
C THR A 790 40.42 4.78 -37.33
N PRO A 791 40.18 6.13 -37.14
CA PRO A 791 40.64 7.05 -36.05
C PRO A 791 39.72 8.21 -35.57
N ALA A 792 40.17 8.92 -34.52
CA ALA A 792 39.68 10.22 -34.00
C ALA A 792 40.03 11.43 -34.92
N PRO A 793 39.51 12.65 -34.68
CA PRO A 793 40.33 13.73 -34.06
C PRO A 793 39.46 14.82 -33.31
N PRO A 794 39.91 16.09 -33.05
CA PRO A 794 40.73 16.52 -31.90
C PRO A 794 40.14 17.75 -31.12
N THR A 795 40.71 18.07 -29.94
CA THR A 795 40.71 19.41 -29.28
C THR A 795 42.06 20.10 -29.56
N PRO A 796 42.25 21.45 -29.56
CA PRO A 796 42.03 22.42 -28.44
C PRO A 796 41.71 23.88 -28.96
N PRO A 797 42.00 25.05 -28.31
CA PRO A 797 42.47 25.40 -26.96
C PRO A 797 41.69 26.56 -26.25
N SER A 798 42.13 26.87 -25.03
CA SER A 798 41.73 27.96 -24.12
C SER A 798 42.31 29.34 -24.47
N GLU A 799 41.57 30.45 -24.26
CA GLU A 799 41.89 31.57 -23.34
C GLU A 799 41.03 32.84 -23.55
N ARG A 800 40.93 33.63 -22.46
CA ARG A 800 40.69 35.10 -22.32
C ARG A 800 39.27 35.69 -22.09
N LYS A 801 39.17 36.26 -20.89
CA LYS A 801 38.34 37.40 -20.42
C LYS A 801 38.15 38.53 -21.45
N ARG A 802 36.91 39.05 -21.59
CA ARG A 802 36.51 40.45 -21.27
C ARG A 802 35.04 40.75 -21.64
N ARG A 803 34.29 41.24 -20.64
CA ARG A 803 33.40 42.42 -20.64
C ARG A 803 32.48 42.74 -21.84
N ARG A 804 31.17 42.76 -21.53
CA ARG A 804 30.20 43.90 -21.54
C ARG A 804 29.11 43.93 -22.63
N VAL A 805 27.92 44.34 -22.17
CA VAL A 805 26.73 44.89 -22.87
C VAL A 805 25.90 43.82 -23.60
N THR A 806 24.69 43.47 -23.16
CA THR A 806 23.46 44.28 -22.97
C THR A 806 22.61 43.67 -21.87
#